data_AF-A0A257L2E5-F1
#
_entry.id   AF-A0A257L2E5-F1
#
_cell.length_a   1.000
_cell.length_b   1.000
_cell.length_c   1.000
_cell.angle_alpha   90.00
_cell.angle_beta   90.00
_cell.angle_gamma   90.00
#
_symmetry.space_group_name_H-M   'P 1'
#
loop_
_entity.id
_entity.type
_entity.pdbx_description
1 polymer ?
#
loop_
_entity_poly.entity_id
_entity_poly.type
_entity_poly.pdbx_seq_one_letter_code
_entity_poly.pdbx_strand_id
1 'polypeptide(L)'
;MKKVFLLILLGLQVVAQNKLSLPRSTPETEGVSSRGILDFLEAATKSKHEFHSFMLIRHGKVVSENWWTPYRSDLKHTMYSTSKSFTATAIGFAVAEKKLSVSDKVVSFFPDDLPEKISPNLADLEIRDLLSMSVGHEKENANFIATSDNWVKEFLKTPIVHTPGTKFLYNTPATYMLSAIIQKVTGQKVIDYLQPRLFDPLGIQNIDWEIDPKGINTGGYGLRLKTEDMAKFGLLFLQKGKWNGKQIIPAAWIEEASSMKIMQDLPKGVTTRDSSDWHQGYAYQMWRCRNNGYRADGANGQFIIILPEKDAVIAITAEAPDMQNEINLVWKYILPALKDSKLPKNAKALTELNAKSKSLATPISVKNKASQWKEKISGKTYGVYSSTRALKAVKFEFEGDNLNVSLTTDSVDHKLKFGNGTWVENTTTKFGPYLVARARGNRIGQSPFKTANSYTWLDEKTLELTLKYIESPHTETIVCAFDGDYVTLDFQNIFNKNATRTLIKAVIRPEIANAPKLIVRGDDMGYSHSGNEALIKSYVEGIETSIEIIVPSPWFPEAIKMLEKNPKIDVGLHFAITSEWDNVKWRPLTDAPSLRNKDGYFYPMLFHNKNYPMQAIMDNDWKIEDIEQELRAQIEMAKKYIPRLSHVSGHMGSLAFTKEMKEMIARIGKEYGIQMVDAGSTHIQNTGYEFRNKTTEERIEGFIKMLDKLETGKTYVFVEHPGLDNEELRAISHIGYEDVAKERQDVTTVFTSEKVKEAVIRKGINLVSYKEALGVK
;
A
#
# COMPACT_ATOMS: atom_id res chain seq x y z
N MET A 1 -42.05 -76.61 -16.85
CA MET A 1 -42.56 -75.22 -16.88
C MET A 1 -41.55 -74.30 -16.19
N LYS A 2 -41.25 -73.16 -16.83
CA LYS A 2 -40.49 -71.98 -16.34
C LYS A 2 -39.01 -72.17 -15.96
N LYS A 3 -38.13 -71.88 -16.93
CA LYS A 3 -36.75 -71.44 -16.72
C LYS A 3 -36.77 -69.99 -16.20
N VAL A 4 -36.05 -69.70 -15.12
CA VAL A 4 -35.75 -68.33 -14.67
C VAL A 4 -34.25 -68.13 -14.79
N PHE A 5 -33.85 -67.19 -15.63
CA PHE A 5 -32.47 -66.74 -15.83
C PHE A 5 -32.16 -65.67 -14.76
N LEU A 6 -31.09 -65.86 -13.99
CA LEU A 6 -30.55 -64.85 -13.09
C LEU A 6 -29.49 -64.05 -13.87
N LEU A 7 -29.78 -62.79 -14.20
CA LEU A 7 -28.81 -61.85 -14.77
C LEU A 7 -28.30 -60.94 -13.65
N ILE A 8 -27.02 -61.07 -13.30
CA ILE A 8 -26.31 -60.18 -12.39
C ILE A 8 -25.84 -58.96 -13.20
N LEU A 9 -26.47 -57.81 -12.99
CA LEU A 9 -26.01 -56.53 -13.52
C LEU A 9 -24.96 -55.93 -12.56
N LEU A 10 -23.69 -55.98 -12.95
CA LEU A 10 -22.65 -55.13 -12.36
C LEU A 10 -22.94 -53.67 -12.75
N GLY A 11 -23.34 -52.85 -11.79
CA GLY A 11 -23.46 -51.41 -11.95
C GLY A 11 -22.09 -50.73 -11.99
N LEU A 12 -21.66 -50.31 -13.18
CA LEU A 12 -20.65 -49.27 -13.35
C LEU A 12 -21.23 -47.94 -12.87
N GLN A 13 -20.84 -47.48 -11.67
CA GLN A 13 -21.06 -46.09 -11.26
C GLN A 13 -20.11 -45.19 -12.05
N VAL A 14 -20.61 -44.63 -13.16
CA VAL A 14 -19.99 -43.45 -13.77
C VAL A 14 -20.28 -42.27 -12.85
N VAL A 15 -19.27 -41.83 -12.10
CA VAL A 15 -19.32 -40.56 -11.39
C VAL A 15 -19.46 -39.46 -12.43
N ALA A 16 -20.62 -38.78 -12.47
CA ALA A 16 -20.83 -37.64 -13.33
C ALA A 16 -19.78 -36.56 -13.00
N GLN A 17 -18.82 -36.34 -13.91
CA GLN A 17 -17.84 -35.27 -13.79
C GLN A 17 -18.58 -33.93 -13.85
N ASN A 18 -18.26 -33.05 -12.90
CA ASN A 18 -18.71 -31.67 -12.91
C ASN A 18 -18.14 -31.00 -14.18
N LYS A 19 -18.97 -30.44 -15.05
CA LYS A 19 -18.55 -29.82 -16.34
C LYS A 19 -17.52 -28.67 -16.20
N LEU A 20 -17.23 -28.24 -14.97
CA LEU A 20 -16.34 -27.12 -14.64
C LEU A 20 -14.88 -27.53 -14.37
N SER A 21 -14.59 -28.82 -14.14
CA SER A 21 -13.25 -29.30 -13.82
C SER A 21 -12.66 -30.17 -14.94
N LEU A 22 -11.33 -30.18 -15.05
CA LEU A 22 -10.59 -30.99 -16.01
C LEU A 22 -10.74 -32.50 -15.73
N PRO A 23 -10.69 -33.38 -16.74
CA PRO A 23 -10.67 -34.81 -16.49
C PRO A 23 -9.40 -35.24 -15.74
N ARG A 24 -9.52 -36.11 -14.73
CA ARG A 24 -8.39 -36.71 -14.00
C ARG A 24 -8.00 -38.07 -14.61
N SER A 25 -6.73 -38.44 -14.52
CA SER A 25 -6.18 -39.76 -14.87
C SER A 25 -5.05 -40.14 -13.92
N THR A 26 -4.52 -41.36 -14.04
CA THR A 26 -3.30 -41.74 -13.29
C THR A 26 -2.04 -41.40 -14.10
N PRO A 27 -0.92 -41.06 -13.45
CA PRO A 27 0.34 -40.77 -14.13
C PRO A 27 0.70 -41.81 -15.19
N GLU A 28 0.75 -43.09 -14.84
CA GLU A 28 1.23 -44.15 -15.73
C GLU A 28 0.34 -44.32 -16.97
N THR A 29 -0.99 -44.12 -16.82
CA THR A 29 -1.96 -44.24 -17.92
C THR A 29 -1.70 -43.22 -19.01
N GLU A 30 -1.19 -42.04 -18.64
CA GLU A 30 -0.86 -40.95 -19.56
C GLU A 30 0.65 -40.84 -19.82
N GLY A 31 1.43 -41.88 -19.50
CA GLY A 31 2.87 -41.92 -19.79
C GLY A 31 3.74 -41.10 -18.84
N VAL A 32 3.30 -40.89 -17.60
CA VAL A 32 4.05 -40.13 -16.57
C VAL A 32 4.43 -41.04 -15.40
N SER A 33 5.67 -40.96 -14.94
CA SER A 33 6.13 -41.73 -13.77
C SER A 33 5.62 -41.13 -12.46
N SER A 34 4.81 -41.87 -11.67
CA SER A 34 4.43 -41.46 -10.31
C SER A 34 5.65 -41.20 -9.43
N ARG A 35 6.72 -42.00 -9.59
CA ARG A 35 7.96 -41.81 -8.83
C ARG A 35 8.64 -40.48 -9.16
N GLY A 36 8.67 -40.09 -10.44
CA GLY A 36 9.26 -38.81 -10.84
C GLY A 36 8.49 -37.60 -10.29
N ILE A 37 7.16 -37.68 -10.22
CA ILE A 37 6.33 -36.66 -9.56
C ILE A 37 6.61 -36.64 -8.05
N LEU A 38 6.69 -37.80 -7.40
CA LEU A 38 7.02 -37.90 -5.98
C LEU A 38 8.39 -37.27 -5.68
N ASP A 39 9.42 -37.58 -6.49
CA ASP A 39 10.76 -37.00 -6.35
C ASP A 39 10.74 -35.46 -6.50
N PHE A 40 9.92 -34.93 -7.41
CA PHE A 40 9.69 -33.49 -7.53
C PHE A 40 9.08 -32.92 -6.24
N LEU A 41 8.01 -33.52 -5.69
CA LEU A 41 7.36 -33.03 -4.48
C LEU A 41 8.29 -33.08 -3.25
N GLU A 42 9.14 -34.11 -3.15
CA GLU A 42 10.18 -34.19 -2.13
C GLU A 42 11.22 -33.09 -2.28
N ALA A 43 11.70 -32.85 -3.51
CA ALA A 43 12.67 -31.80 -3.79
C ALA A 43 12.09 -30.39 -3.56
N ALA A 44 10.85 -30.15 -3.99
CA ALA A 44 10.11 -28.92 -3.76
C ALA A 44 9.97 -28.63 -2.25
N THR A 45 9.60 -29.63 -1.45
CA THR A 45 9.48 -29.51 0.02
C THR A 45 10.80 -29.15 0.70
N LYS A 46 11.94 -29.65 0.18
CA LYS A 46 13.28 -29.41 0.73
C LYS A 46 13.95 -28.15 0.16
N SER A 47 13.32 -27.51 -0.83
CA SER A 47 13.90 -26.34 -1.50
C SER A 47 13.76 -25.09 -0.63
N LYS A 48 14.44 -24.02 -1.04
CA LYS A 48 14.28 -22.68 -0.44
C LYS A 48 13.01 -21.95 -0.88
N HIS A 49 12.23 -22.55 -1.78
CA HIS A 49 10.98 -21.97 -2.28
C HIS A 49 9.82 -22.54 -1.51
N GLU A 50 8.84 -21.69 -1.19
CA GLU A 50 7.61 -22.16 -0.60
C GLU A 50 6.59 -22.43 -1.72
N PHE A 51 6.42 -23.69 -2.11
CA PHE A 51 5.37 -24.05 -3.08
C PHE A 51 3.99 -23.98 -2.41
N HIS A 52 3.01 -23.43 -3.12
CA HIS A 52 1.63 -23.32 -2.67
C HIS A 52 0.72 -24.29 -3.42
N SER A 53 0.95 -24.46 -4.72
CA SER A 53 0.26 -25.44 -5.54
C SER A 53 1.09 -25.92 -6.73
N PHE A 54 0.86 -27.16 -7.16
CA PHE A 54 1.42 -27.76 -8.36
C PHE A 54 0.37 -28.62 -9.06
N MET A 55 0.21 -28.43 -10.36
CA MET A 55 -0.70 -29.21 -11.18
C MET A 55 -0.05 -29.61 -12.50
N LEU A 56 -0.08 -30.90 -12.82
CA LEU A 56 0.49 -31.47 -14.05
C LEU A 56 -0.64 -32.05 -14.90
N ILE A 57 -0.71 -31.58 -16.15
CA ILE A 57 -1.65 -32.00 -17.16
C ILE A 57 -0.86 -32.70 -18.25
N ARG A 58 -1.34 -33.86 -18.67
CA ARG A 58 -0.76 -34.64 -19.75
C ARG A 58 -1.89 -35.24 -20.58
N HIS A 59 -1.80 -35.13 -21.91
CA HIS A 59 -2.83 -35.61 -22.83
C HIS A 59 -4.24 -35.07 -22.51
N GLY A 60 -4.31 -33.80 -22.11
CA GLY A 60 -5.54 -33.12 -21.73
C GLY A 60 -6.15 -33.53 -20.38
N LYS A 61 -5.46 -34.35 -19.57
CA LYS A 61 -5.95 -34.82 -18.27
C LYS A 61 -5.01 -34.44 -17.14
N VAL A 62 -5.57 -34.17 -15.98
CA VAL A 62 -4.83 -33.95 -14.73
C VAL A 62 -4.27 -35.28 -14.26
N VAL A 63 -2.94 -35.38 -14.18
CA VAL A 63 -2.25 -36.59 -13.66
C VAL A 63 -1.68 -36.39 -12.27
N SER A 64 -1.51 -35.15 -11.83
CA SER A 64 -1.17 -34.81 -10.45
C SER A 64 -1.64 -33.40 -10.11
N GLU A 65 -2.14 -33.23 -8.91
CA GLU A 65 -2.62 -31.96 -8.35
C GLU A 65 -2.30 -31.94 -6.85
N ASN A 66 -1.64 -30.88 -6.39
CA ASN A 66 -1.01 -30.82 -5.08
C ASN A 66 -1.12 -29.41 -4.52
N TRP A 67 -1.45 -29.30 -3.23
CA TRP A 67 -1.55 -28.04 -2.50
C TRP A 67 -0.84 -28.16 -1.16
N TRP A 68 -0.05 -27.17 -0.81
CA TRP A 68 0.60 -27.08 0.50
C TRP A 68 -0.33 -26.32 1.44
N THR A 69 -0.83 -26.97 2.49
CA THR A 69 -1.65 -26.32 3.53
C THR A 69 -0.92 -25.08 4.06
N PRO A 70 -1.55 -23.89 4.14
CA PRO A 70 -3.01 -23.65 4.11
C PRO A 70 -3.62 -23.36 2.74
N TYR A 71 -2.84 -23.40 1.65
CA TYR A 71 -3.37 -23.22 0.30
C TYR A 71 -4.22 -24.42 -0.14
N ARG A 72 -5.17 -24.17 -1.04
CA ARG A 72 -6.20 -25.14 -1.46
C ARG A 72 -6.64 -24.94 -2.90
N SER A 73 -7.33 -25.94 -3.43
CA SER A 73 -7.85 -25.95 -4.81
C SER A 73 -8.95 -24.94 -5.08
N ASP A 74 -9.70 -24.51 -4.06
CA ASP A 74 -10.80 -23.56 -4.18
C ASP A 74 -10.36 -22.09 -4.09
N LEU A 75 -9.12 -21.83 -3.68
CA LEU A 75 -8.57 -20.49 -3.52
C LEU A 75 -8.03 -19.95 -4.85
N LYS A 76 -8.36 -18.70 -5.15
CA LYS A 76 -7.66 -17.94 -6.18
C LYS A 76 -6.31 -17.47 -5.65
N HIS A 77 -5.37 -17.21 -6.53
CA HIS A 77 -4.03 -16.78 -6.18
C HIS A 77 -3.62 -15.58 -7.05
N THR A 78 -2.85 -14.66 -6.48
CA THR A 78 -2.27 -13.53 -7.22
C THR A 78 -1.33 -14.04 -8.31
N MET A 79 -1.59 -13.62 -9.55
CA MET A 79 -0.87 -14.10 -10.73
C MET A 79 0.37 -13.27 -11.10
N TYR A 80 0.48 -12.05 -10.59
CA TYR A 80 1.49 -11.09 -11.05
C TYR A 80 1.56 -11.05 -12.58
N SER A 81 2.76 -11.08 -13.15
CA SER A 81 2.98 -10.99 -14.59
C SER A 81 2.38 -12.11 -15.43
N THR A 82 1.90 -13.21 -14.85
CA THR A 82 1.08 -14.19 -15.60
C THR A 82 -0.17 -13.54 -16.20
N SER A 83 -0.68 -12.46 -15.58
CA SER A 83 -1.78 -11.63 -16.11
C SER A 83 -1.53 -11.11 -17.53
N LYS A 84 -0.26 -10.90 -17.89
CA LYS A 84 0.16 -10.35 -19.19
C LYS A 84 -0.30 -11.21 -20.37
N SER A 85 -0.21 -12.53 -20.24
CA SER A 85 -0.62 -13.46 -21.30
C SER A 85 -2.13 -13.46 -21.52
N PHE A 86 -2.93 -13.17 -20.48
CA PHE A 86 -4.38 -12.96 -20.61
C PHE A 86 -4.67 -11.64 -21.34
N THR A 87 -3.94 -10.57 -21.03
CA THR A 87 -4.05 -9.29 -21.75
C THR A 87 -3.69 -9.44 -23.23
N ALA A 88 -2.60 -10.15 -23.57
CA ALA A 88 -2.29 -10.47 -24.96
C ALA A 88 -3.38 -11.30 -25.64
N THR A 89 -4.02 -12.21 -24.91
CA THR A 89 -5.16 -12.99 -25.43
C THR A 89 -6.36 -12.09 -25.74
N ALA A 90 -6.62 -11.06 -24.94
CA ALA A 90 -7.64 -10.05 -25.24
C ALA A 90 -7.32 -9.30 -26.55
N ILE A 91 -6.05 -8.93 -26.77
CA ILE A 91 -5.60 -8.34 -28.04
C ILE A 91 -5.87 -9.31 -29.20
N GLY A 92 -5.57 -10.61 -29.04
CA GLY A 92 -5.88 -11.62 -30.04
C GLY A 92 -7.36 -11.71 -30.41
N PHE A 93 -8.26 -11.63 -29.43
CA PHE A 93 -9.70 -11.53 -29.71
C PHE A 93 -10.05 -10.24 -30.46
N ALA A 94 -9.50 -9.09 -30.05
CA ALA A 94 -9.77 -7.82 -30.73
C ALA A 94 -9.26 -7.81 -32.18
N VAL A 95 -8.12 -8.44 -32.47
CA VAL A 95 -7.62 -8.67 -33.84
C VAL A 95 -8.59 -9.56 -34.63
N ALA A 96 -9.02 -10.69 -34.05
CA ALA A 96 -9.95 -11.61 -34.70
C ALA A 96 -11.32 -10.95 -34.99
N GLU A 97 -11.76 -10.06 -34.10
CA GLU A 97 -12.98 -9.25 -34.24
C GLU A 97 -12.78 -8.01 -35.14
N LYS A 98 -11.59 -7.82 -35.72
CA LYS A 98 -11.22 -6.67 -36.57
C LYS A 98 -11.39 -5.30 -35.90
N LYS A 99 -11.25 -5.25 -34.58
CA LYS A 99 -11.32 -4.00 -33.79
C LYS A 99 -9.99 -3.24 -33.76
N LEU A 100 -8.89 -3.94 -34.00
CA LEU A 100 -7.54 -3.41 -34.11
C LEU A 100 -6.67 -4.35 -34.94
N SER A 101 -5.51 -3.87 -35.37
CA SER A 101 -4.39 -4.65 -35.89
C SER A 101 -3.19 -4.54 -34.94
N VAL A 102 -2.33 -5.56 -34.89
CA VAL A 102 -1.06 -5.47 -34.15
C VAL A 102 -0.09 -4.43 -34.73
N SER A 103 -0.34 -3.97 -35.96
CA SER A 103 0.41 -2.90 -36.63
C SER A 103 -0.18 -1.51 -36.42
N ASP A 104 -1.28 -1.36 -35.66
CA ASP A 104 -1.87 -0.05 -35.41
C ASP A 104 -0.94 0.79 -34.54
N LYS A 105 -0.87 2.09 -34.84
CA LYS A 105 -0.04 3.05 -34.09
C LYS A 105 -0.67 3.36 -32.74
N VAL A 106 0.11 3.22 -31.66
CA VAL A 106 -0.37 3.41 -30.28
C VAL A 106 -0.92 4.81 -30.05
N VAL A 107 -0.30 5.83 -30.66
CA VAL A 107 -0.72 7.23 -30.54
C VAL A 107 -2.14 7.49 -31.06
N SER A 108 -2.64 6.67 -31.99
CA SER A 108 -3.98 6.85 -32.56
C SER A 108 -5.12 6.60 -31.57
N PHE A 109 -4.87 5.83 -30.50
CA PHE A 109 -5.89 5.47 -29.52
C PHE A 109 -6.11 6.55 -28.45
N PHE A 110 -5.14 7.44 -28.22
CA PHE A 110 -5.14 8.39 -27.11
C PHE A 110 -4.70 9.81 -27.51
N PRO A 111 -5.38 10.45 -28.48
CA PRO A 111 -4.99 11.78 -28.98
C PRO A 111 -4.95 12.85 -27.88
N ASP A 112 -5.83 12.75 -26.88
CA ASP A 112 -5.96 13.73 -25.79
C ASP A 112 -4.88 13.58 -24.69
N ASP A 113 -4.14 12.48 -24.68
CA ASP A 113 -3.12 12.17 -23.67
C ASP A 113 -1.68 12.28 -24.24
N LEU A 114 -1.52 12.72 -25.49
CA LEU A 114 -0.22 12.86 -26.13
C LEU A 114 0.63 13.98 -25.49
N PRO A 115 1.97 13.84 -25.47
CA PRO A 115 2.85 14.94 -25.11
C PRO A 115 2.81 16.04 -26.18
N GLU A 116 3.17 17.27 -25.80
CA GLU A 116 3.22 18.42 -26.73
C GLU A 116 4.12 18.17 -27.95
N LYS A 117 5.19 17.40 -27.77
CA LYS A 117 6.10 16.99 -28.84
C LYS A 117 6.11 15.46 -28.98
N ILE A 118 5.69 14.98 -30.13
CA ILE A 118 5.70 13.56 -30.49
C ILE A 118 7.04 13.26 -31.17
N SER A 119 7.83 12.33 -30.63
CA SER A 119 9.06 11.88 -31.28
C SER A 119 8.75 10.93 -32.45
N PRO A 120 9.64 10.79 -33.44
CA PRO A 120 9.47 9.80 -34.52
C PRO A 120 9.22 8.39 -33.97
N ASN A 121 10.01 7.95 -32.98
CA ASN A 121 9.83 6.64 -32.35
C ASN A 121 8.46 6.48 -31.66
N LEU A 122 7.91 7.53 -31.04
CA LEU A 122 6.58 7.47 -30.44
C LEU A 122 5.48 7.42 -31.51
N ALA A 123 5.63 8.20 -32.59
CA ALA A 123 4.70 8.16 -33.72
C ALA A 123 4.68 6.78 -34.39
N ASP A 124 5.83 6.10 -34.44
CA ASP A 124 5.99 4.80 -35.07
C ASP A 124 5.65 3.61 -34.18
N LEU A 125 5.48 3.80 -32.86
CA LEU A 125 5.21 2.71 -31.92
C LEU A 125 3.91 1.97 -32.26
N GLU A 126 4.00 0.64 -32.40
CA GLU A 126 2.88 -0.23 -32.74
C GLU A 126 2.47 -1.13 -31.57
N ILE A 127 1.24 -1.68 -31.65
CA ILE A 127 0.73 -2.64 -30.66
C ILE A 127 1.65 -3.87 -30.53
N ARG A 128 2.23 -4.36 -31.62
CA ARG A 128 3.17 -5.49 -31.59
C ARG A 128 4.40 -5.22 -30.72
N ASP A 129 4.88 -3.98 -30.68
CA ASP A 129 6.05 -3.60 -29.87
C ASP A 129 5.75 -3.61 -28.38
N LEU A 130 4.51 -3.23 -28.02
CA LEU A 130 4.01 -3.39 -26.65
C LEU A 130 3.91 -4.89 -26.29
N LEU A 131 3.38 -5.72 -27.20
CA LEU A 131 3.21 -7.17 -26.99
C LEU A 131 4.55 -7.90 -26.80
N SER A 132 5.59 -7.53 -27.54
CA SER A 132 6.92 -8.16 -27.49
C SER A 132 7.90 -7.54 -26.49
N MET A 133 7.48 -6.55 -25.68
CA MET A 133 8.35 -5.84 -24.74
C MET A 133 9.53 -5.15 -25.44
N SER A 134 9.26 -4.51 -26.58
CA SER A 134 10.26 -3.88 -27.44
C SER A 134 9.91 -2.43 -27.76
N VAL A 135 9.35 -1.71 -26.79
CA VAL A 135 8.85 -0.34 -26.94
C VAL A 135 9.95 0.66 -27.35
N GLY A 136 11.18 0.45 -26.91
CA GLY A 136 12.31 1.35 -27.16
C GLY A 136 12.61 2.37 -26.05
N HIS A 137 11.97 2.22 -24.89
CA HIS A 137 12.38 2.93 -23.67
C HIS A 137 13.80 2.51 -23.23
N GLU A 138 14.57 3.43 -22.66
CA GLU A 138 15.91 3.11 -22.10
C GLU A 138 15.81 2.25 -20.84
N LYS A 139 14.84 2.57 -19.98
CA LYS A 139 14.53 1.89 -18.73
C LYS A 139 13.03 1.89 -18.50
N GLU A 140 12.54 0.95 -17.70
CA GLU A 140 11.15 0.97 -17.28
C GLU A 140 10.89 2.19 -16.39
N ASN A 141 9.83 2.94 -16.69
CA ASN A 141 9.32 4.02 -15.84
C ASN A 141 7.99 3.58 -15.22
N ALA A 142 8.03 3.12 -13.98
CA ALA A 142 6.84 2.68 -13.24
C ALA A 142 6.50 3.60 -12.04
N ASN A 143 7.29 4.65 -11.81
CA ASN A 143 7.12 5.52 -10.63
C ASN A 143 5.76 6.22 -10.61
N PHE A 144 5.23 6.56 -11.79
CA PHE A 144 3.95 7.23 -11.91
C PHE A 144 2.77 6.40 -11.40
N ILE A 145 2.91 5.08 -11.28
CA ILE A 145 1.89 4.20 -10.71
C ILE A 145 1.56 4.62 -9.26
N ALA A 146 2.51 5.19 -8.53
CA ALA A 146 2.32 5.71 -7.17
C ALA A 146 1.96 7.21 -7.12
N THR A 147 2.21 7.97 -8.18
CA THR A 147 2.17 9.45 -8.13
C THR A 147 1.17 10.10 -9.08
N SER A 148 0.60 9.34 -10.02
CA SER A 148 -0.33 9.86 -11.04
C SER A 148 -1.61 9.04 -11.09
N ASP A 149 -2.69 9.71 -11.49
CA ASP A 149 -4.00 9.10 -11.75
C ASP A 149 -4.20 8.80 -13.23
N ASN A 150 -3.36 9.34 -14.13
CA ASN A 150 -3.45 9.10 -15.58
C ASN A 150 -2.20 8.41 -16.12
N TRP A 151 -2.19 7.08 -16.05
CA TRP A 151 -1.03 6.27 -16.43
C TRP A 151 -0.79 6.23 -17.94
N VAL A 152 -1.83 6.35 -18.75
CA VAL A 152 -1.72 6.45 -20.22
C VAL A 152 -0.85 7.66 -20.61
N LYS A 153 -1.20 8.84 -20.08
CA LYS A 153 -0.46 10.09 -20.32
C LYS A 153 1.00 10.00 -19.87
N GLU A 154 1.26 9.42 -18.70
CA GLU A 154 2.62 9.28 -18.18
C GLU A 154 3.46 8.28 -18.99
N PHE A 155 2.85 7.21 -19.50
CA PHE A 155 3.53 6.31 -20.42
C PHE A 155 3.90 7.01 -21.73
N LEU A 156 2.94 7.70 -22.37
CA LEU A 156 3.17 8.39 -23.65
C LEU A 156 4.16 9.55 -23.53
N LYS A 157 4.28 10.16 -22.34
CA LYS A 157 5.28 11.18 -22.03
C LYS A 157 6.68 10.62 -21.79
N THR A 158 6.81 9.32 -21.49
CA THR A 158 8.12 8.70 -21.23
C THR A 158 8.94 8.64 -22.53
N PRO A 159 10.19 9.12 -22.57
CA PRO A 159 10.98 9.17 -23.81
C PRO A 159 11.31 7.80 -24.40
N ILE A 160 10.89 7.56 -25.65
CA ILE A 160 11.26 6.37 -26.45
C ILE A 160 12.51 6.71 -27.28
N VAL A 161 13.65 6.21 -26.83
CA VAL A 161 14.97 6.59 -27.37
C VAL A 161 15.54 5.60 -28.39
N HIS A 162 15.07 4.35 -28.39
CA HIS A 162 15.39 3.34 -29.39
C HIS A 162 14.22 3.15 -30.36
N THR A 163 14.50 2.71 -31.58
CA THR A 163 13.46 2.35 -32.54
C THR A 163 12.59 1.22 -31.98
N PRO A 164 11.25 1.35 -31.97
CA PRO A 164 10.36 0.27 -31.55
C PRO A 164 10.64 -1.04 -32.30
N GLY A 165 10.53 -2.17 -31.61
CA GLY A 165 10.78 -3.50 -32.16
C GLY A 165 12.25 -3.95 -32.11
N THR A 166 13.20 -3.06 -31.82
CA THR A 166 14.65 -3.36 -31.97
C THR A 166 15.36 -3.83 -30.72
N LYS A 167 14.88 -3.48 -29.52
CA LYS A 167 15.55 -3.79 -28.25
C LYS A 167 14.55 -4.29 -27.22
N PHE A 168 14.88 -5.41 -26.57
CA PHE A 168 14.06 -5.96 -25.49
C PHE A 168 14.26 -5.17 -24.20
N LEU A 169 13.15 -4.77 -23.58
CA LEU A 169 13.09 -4.26 -22.22
C LEU A 169 11.76 -4.70 -21.61
N TYR A 170 11.83 -5.56 -20.59
CA TYR A 170 10.64 -5.96 -19.85
C TYR A 170 9.96 -4.73 -19.22
N ASN A 171 8.70 -4.48 -19.59
CA ASN A 171 8.03 -3.21 -19.30
C ASN A 171 6.54 -3.44 -18.96
N THR A 172 6.21 -3.42 -17.68
CA THR A 172 4.84 -3.60 -17.19
C THR A 172 3.89 -2.46 -17.61
N PRO A 173 4.29 -1.18 -17.60
CA PRO A 173 3.52 -0.10 -18.22
C PRO A 173 3.14 -0.33 -19.69
N ALA A 174 4.00 -0.99 -20.47
CA ALA A 174 3.67 -1.33 -21.87
C ALA A 174 2.48 -2.31 -21.95
N THR A 175 2.39 -3.29 -21.04
CA THR A 175 1.21 -4.16 -20.97
C THR A 175 -0.03 -3.39 -20.50
N TYR A 176 0.11 -2.44 -19.58
CA TYR A 176 -1.01 -1.60 -19.17
C TYR A 176 -1.61 -0.84 -20.38
N MET A 177 -0.76 -0.35 -21.30
CA MET A 177 -1.24 0.27 -22.54
C MET A 177 -2.08 -0.69 -23.39
N LEU A 178 -1.73 -1.98 -23.47
CA LEU A 178 -2.56 -2.98 -24.15
C LEU A 178 -3.95 -3.10 -23.50
N SER A 179 -4.02 -3.08 -22.16
CA SER A 179 -5.29 -3.08 -21.42
C SER A 179 -6.12 -1.83 -21.72
N ALA A 180 -5.48 -0.65 -21.69
CA ALA A 180 -6.11 0.62 -22.02
C ALA A 180 -6.63 0.64 -23.47
N ILE A 181 -5.89 0.08 -24.43
CA ILE A 181 -6.30 -0.01 -25.84
C ILE A 181 -7.53 -0.91 -25.97
N ILE A 182 -7.56 -2.07 -25.32
CA ILE A 182 -8.76 -2.93 -25.30
C ILE A 182 -9.96 -2.14 -24.79
N GLN A 183 -9.82 -1.44 -23.67
CA GLN A 183 -10.91 -0.64 -23.13
C GLN A 183 -11.32 0.51 -24.06
N LYS A 184 -10.36 1.14 -24.76
CA LYS A 184 -10.64 2.19 -25.73
C LYS A 184 -11.46 1.68 -26.92
N VAL A 185 -11.11 0.53 -27.50
CA VAL A 185 -11.76 0.02 -28.72
C VAL A 185 -13.04 -0.78 -28.44
N THR A 186 -13.24 -1.23 -27.20
CA THR A 186 -14.41 -2.05 -26.83
C THR A 186 -15.40 -1.34 -25.89
N GLY A 187 -14.96 -0.30 -25.18
CA GLY A 187 -15.70 0.29 -24.06
C GLY A 187 -15.76 -0.58 -22.80
N GLN A 188 -15.04 -1.71 -22.77
CA GLN A 188 -15.09 -2.71 -21.68
C GLN A 188 -13.73 -2.87 -21.03
N LYS A 189 -13.70 -3.13 -19.72
CA LYS A 189 -12.46 -3.53 -19.05
C LYS A 189 -12.01 -4.89 -19.61
N VAL A 190 -10.72 -5.19 -19.55
CA VAL A 190 -10.17 -6.47 -20.08
C VAL A 190 -10.86 -7.67 -19.46
N ILE A 191 -11.14 -7.63 -18.15
CA ILE A 191 -11.86 -8.72 -17.46
C ILE A 191 -13.26 -8.95 -18.05
N ASP A 192 -14.02 -7.87 -18.28
CA ASP A 192 -15.39 -7.93 -18.82
C ASP A 192 -15.38 -8.38 -20.28
N TYR A 193 -14.40 -7.91 -21.05
CA TYR A 193 -14.21 -8.30 -22.44
C TYR A 193 -13.88 -9.79 -22.59
N LEU A 194 -13.02 -10.32 -21.72
CA LEU A 194 -12.63 -11.73 -21.70
C LEU A 194 -13.68 -12.65 -21.08
N GLN A 195 -14.60 -12.15 -20.25
CA GLN A 195 -15.58 -12.97 -19.54
C GLN A 195 -16.36 -13.91 -20.49
N PRO A 196 -17.12 -13.43 -21.50
CA PRO A 196 -17.88 -14.31 -22.39
C PRO A 196 -17.00 -15.05 -23.42
N ARG A 197 -15.77 -14.56 -23.66
CA ARG A 197 -14.89 -15.03 -24.75
C ARG A 197 -13.94 -16.13 -24.32
N LEU A 198 -13.47 -16.07 -23.08
CA LEU A 198 -12.41 -16.90 -22.55
C LEU A 198 -12.81 -17.56 -21.24
N PHE A 199 -13.27 -16.77 -20.26
CA PHE A 199 -13.49 -17.29 -18.92
C PHE A 199 -14.72 -18.22 -18.86
N ASP A 200 -15.87 -17.79 -19.40
CA ASP A 200 -17.08 -18.61 -19.41
C ASP A 200 -16.91 -19.92 -20.20
N PRO A 201 -16.32 -19.93 -21.43
CA PRO A 201 -16.10 -21.18 -22.16
C PRO A 201 -15.17 -22.17 -21.44
N LEU A 202 -14.21 -21.69 -20.65
CA LEU A 202 -13.31 -22.52 -19.85
C LEU A 202 -13.90 -22.85 -18.46
N GLY A 203 -15.07 -22.31 -18.11
CA GLY A 203 -15.65 -22.45 -16.78
C GLY A 203 -14.80 -21.83 -15.69
N ILE A 204 -14.11 -20.73 -15.99
CA ILE A 204 -13.32 -19.92 -15.05
C ILE A 204 -14.27 -18.91 -14.40
N GLN A 205 -14.35 -18.91 -13.07
CA GLN A 205 -15.33 -18.15 -12.30
C GLN A 205 -14.69 -17.48 -11.08
N ASN A 206 -15.38 -16.47 -10.51
CA ASN A 206 -14.98 -15.77 -9.28
C ASN A 206 -13.59 -15.12 -9.34
N ILE A 207 -13.23 -14.63 -10.52
CA ILE A 207 -11.98 -13.93 -10.78
C ILE A 207 -12.10 -12.44 -10.41
N ASP A 208 -10.97 -11.81 -10.15
CA ASP A 208 -10.87 -10.36 -10.11
C ASP A 208 -9.56 -9.90 -10.74
N TRP A 209 -9.54 -8.62 -11.09
CA TRP A 209 -8.40 -7.97 -11.70
C TRP A 209 -8.34 -6.52 -11.23
N GLU A 210 -7.21 -6.15 -10.61
CA GLU A 210 -6.96 -4.79 -10.12
C GLU A 210 -7.17 -3.75 -11.23
N ILE A 211 -7.57 -2.54 -10.82
CA ILE A 211 -7.79 -1.39 -11.69
C ILE A 211 -6.94 -0.20 -11.23
N ASP A 212 -6.62 0.68 -12.17
CA ASP A 212 -6.00 1.98 -11.89
C ASP A 212 -7.05 3.01 -11.39
N PRO A 213 -6.62 4.24 -11.03
CA PRO A 213 -7.55 5.31 -10.63
C PRO A 213 -8.57 5.74 -11.69
N LYS A 214 -8.35 5.46 -12.99
CA LYS A 214 -9.29 5.73 -14.09
C LYS A 214 -10.19 4.53 -14.43
N GLY A 215 -10.10 3.45 -13.66
CA GLY A 215 -10.94 2.26 -13.83
C GLY A 215 -10.49 1.30 -14.93
N ILE A 216 -9.27 1.42 -15.44
CA ILE A 216 -8.66 0.52 -16.42
C ILE A 216 -8.02 -0.65 -15.68
N ASN A 217 -8.25 -1.90 -16.11
CA ASN A 217 -7.54 -3.03 -15.52
C ASN A 217 -6.03 -2.87 -15.67
N THR A 218 -5.27 -3.19 -14.63
CA THR A 218 -3.80 -2.96 -14.63
C THR A 218 -3.08 -3.76 -15.72
N GLY A 219 -3.64 -4.88 -16.18
CA GLY A 219 -3.22 -5.65 -17.36
C GLY A 219 -1.93 -6.44 -17.19
N GLY A 220 -0.88 -5.81 -16.67
CA GLY A 220 0.43 -6.41 -16.45
C GLY A 220 0.57 -7.18 -15.13
N TYR A 221 -0.38 -7.04 -14.22
CA TYR A 221 -0.49 -7.72 -12.91
C TYR A 221 -1.94 -7.72 -12.43
N GLY A 222 -2.21 -8.16 -11.20
CA GLY A 222 -3.48 -7.93 -10.51
C GLY A 222 -4.59 -8.95 -10.80
N LEU A 223 -4.47 -9.80 -11.81
CA LEU A 223 -5.40 -10.91 -12.03
C LEU A 223 -5.23 -11.98 -10.94
N ARG A 224 -6.35 -12.53 -10.45
CA ARG A 224 -6.35 -13.65 -9.51
C ARG A 224 -7.16 -14.83 -10.04
N LEU A 225 -6.53 -16.01 -10.09
CA LEU A 225 -7.09 -17.26 -10.64
C LEU A 225 -6.81 -18.44 -9.72
N LYS A 226 -7.64 -19.50 -9.79
CA LYS A 226 -7.30 -20.79 -9.19
C LYS A 226 -6.19 -21.48 -10.01
N THR A 227 -5.44 -22.39 -9.38
CA THR A 227 -4.41 -23.18 -10.06
C THR A 227 -4.97 -23.98 -11.25
N GLU A 228 -6.15 -24.56 -11.10
CA GLU A 228 -6.80 -25.28 -12.21
C GLU A 228 -7.19 -24.34 -13.36
N ASP A 229 -7.55 -23.10 -13.08
CA ASP A 229 -7.87 -22.12 -14.12
C ASP A 229 -6.63 -21.63 -14.88
N MET A 230 -5.47 -21.56 -14.20
CA MET A 230 -4.16 -21.39 -14.85
C MET A 230 -3.87 -22.56 -15.80
N ALA A 231 -4.09 -23.79 -15.34
CA ALA A 231 -3.90 -25.01 -16.13
C ALA A 231 -4.82 -25.05 -17.36
N LYS A 232 -6.09 -24.65 -17.23
CA LYS A 232 -7.03 -24.55 -18.36
C LYS A 232 -6.53 -23.57 -19.42
N PHE A 233 -6.02 -22.41 -19.02
CA PHE A 233 -5.43 -21.45 -19.95
C PHE A 233 -4.22 -22.04 -20.69
N GLY A 234 -3.30 -22.70 -19.97
CA GLY A 234 -2.17 -23.39 -20.59
C GLY A 234 -2.61 -24.51 -21.54
N LEU A 235 -3.64 -25.29 -21.17
CA LEU A 235 -4.17 -26.36 -22.00
C LEU A 235 -4.85 -25.83 -23.27
N LEU A 236 -5.54 -24.68 -23.18
CA LEU A 236 -6.09 -24.00 -24.35
C LEU A 236 -5.00 -23.62 -25.35
N PHE A 237 -3.86 -23.09 -24.89
CA PHE A 237 -2.71 -22.78 -25.74
C PHE A 237 -2.08 -24.05 -26.32
N LEU A 238 -1.90 -25.09 -25.51
CA LEU A 238 -1.40 -26.39 -25.97
C LEU A 238 -2.30 -26.98 -27.07
N GLN A 239 -3.62 -26.82 -26.95
CA GLN A 239 -4.62 -27.28 -27.92
C GLN A 239 -4.87 -26.29 -29.07
N LYS A 240 -3.96 -25.33 -29.29
CA LYS A 240 -4.05 -24.34 -30.38
C LYS A 240 -5.38 -23.59 -30.39
N GLY A 241 -5.88 -23.23 -29.21
CA GLY A 241 -7.10 -22.45 -29.01
C GLY A 241 -8.40 -23.24 -29.11
N LYS A 242 -8.34 -24.57 -29.25
CA LYS A 242 -9.52 -25.44 -29.16
C LYS A 242 -9.82 -25.81 -27.71
N TRP A 243 -11.09 -25.83 -27.37
CA TRP A 243 -11.60 -26.26 -26.07
C TRP A 243 -12.86 -27.10 -26.27
N ASN A 244 -12.87 -28.35 -25.79
CA ASN A 244 -14.01 -29.27 -25.95
C ASN A 244 -14.54 -29.33 -27.40
N GLY A 245 -13.64 -29.35 -28.39
CA GLY A 245 -13.97 -29.40 -29.82
C GLY A 245 -14.34 -28.05 -30.46
N LYS A 246 -14.56 -26.99 -29.68
CA LYS A 246 -14.85 -25.64 -30.17
C LYS A 246 -13.58 -24.80 -30.30
N GLN A 247 -13.41 -24.08 -31.41
CA GLN A 247 -12.35 -23.08 -31.54
C GLN A 247 -12.75 -21.84 -30.72
N ILE A 248 -12.00 -21.55 -29.66
CA ILE A 248 -12.21 -20.38 -28.78
C ILE A 248 -11.36 -19.21 -29.25
N ILE A 249 -10.05 -19.42 -29.38
CA ILE A 249 -9.09 -18.44 -29.91
C ILE A 249 -8.57 -18.95 -31.25
N PRO A 250 -8.46 -18.16 -32.33
CA PRO A 250 -7.93 -18.64 -33.60
C PRO A 250 -6.56 -19.32 -33.46
N ALA A 251 -6.36 -20.48 -34.10
CA ALA A 251 -5.09 -21.21 -34.03
C ALA A 251 -3.90 -20.36 -34.52
N ALA A 252 -4.11 -19.55 -35.56
CA ALA A 252 -3.10 -18.63 -36.08
C ALA A 252 -2.63 -17.61 -35.03
N TRP A 253 -3.53 -17.14 -34.15
CA TRP A 253 -3.14 -16.25 -33.05
C TRP A 253 -2.27 -16.98 -32.02
N ILE A 254 -2.61 -18.22 -31.66
CA ILE A 254 -1.81 -19.01 -30.71
C ILE A 254 -0.39 -19.25 -31.26
N GLU A 255 -0.28 -19.60 -32.54
CA GLU A 255 1.00 -19.81 -33.21
C GLU A 255 1.82 -18.50 -33.25
N GLU A 256 1.18 -17.39 -33.64
CA GLU A 256 1.82 -16.07 -33.66
C GLU A 256 2.28 -15.63 -32.27
N ALA A 257 1.40 -15.71 -31.27
CA ALA A 257 1.66 -15.23 -29.92
C ALA A 257 2.71 -16.06 -29.16
N SER A 258 2.90 -17.34 -29.51
CA SER A 258 3.87 -18.23 -28.86
C SER A 258 5.21 -18.37 -29.62
N SER A 259 5.30 -17.79 -30.82
CA SER A 259 6.54 -17.71 -31.60
C SER A 259 7.49 -16.65 -31.03
N MET A 260 8.80 -16.89 -31.13
CA MET A 260 9.82 -15.96 -30.63
C MET A 260 9.80 -14.67 -31.45
N LYS A 261 9.74 -13.51 -30.76
CA LYS A 261 9.68 -12.17 -31.35
C LYS A 261 10.96 -11.38 -31.14
N ILE A 262 11.56 -11.51 -29.96
CA ILE A 262 12.77 -10.77 -29.62
C ILE A 262 13.61 -11.54 -28.62
N MET A 263 14.92 -11.33 -28.68
CA MET A 263 15.89 -12.00 -27.84
C MET A 263 16.44 -11.06 -26.76
N GLN A 264 16.67 -11.58 -25.55
CA GLN A 264 17.34 -10.83 -24.49
C GLN A 264 18.83 -10.72 -24.77
N ASP A 265 19.42 -9.57 -24.44
CA ASP A 265 20.86 -9.43 -24.31
C ASP A 265 21.39 -10.36 -23.21
N LEU A 266 22.54 -10.98 -23.46
CA LEU A 266 23.19 -11.81 -22.46
C LEU A 266 23.90 -10.94 -21.42
N PRO A 267 23.82 -11.29 -20.12
CA PRO A 267 24.61 -10.63 -19.10
C PRO A 267 26.11 -10.74 -19.40
N LYS A 268 26.90 -9.74 -18.96
CA LYS A 268 28.36 -9.74 -19.14
C LYS A 268 28.97 -11.03 -18.58
N GLY A 269 29.77 -11.72 -19.39
CA GLY A 269 30.44 -12.97 -19.01
C GLY A 269 29.63 -14.24 -19.27
N VAL A 270 28.36 -14.13 -19.69
CA VAL A 270 27.55 -15.27 -20.13
C VAL A 270 27.72 -15.47 -21.63
N THR A 271 28.29 -16.59 -22.04
CA THR A 271 28.56 -16.93 -23.45
C THR A 271 27.53 -17.90 -24.05
N THR A 272 26.71 -18.55 -23.22
CA THR A 272 25.67 -19.49 -23.66
C THR A 272 24.31 -19.18 -23.02
N ARG A 273 23.24 -19.41 -23.79
CA ARG A 273 21.87 -19.17 -23.35
C ARG A 273 21.34 -20.29 -22.43
N ASP A 274 21.93 -21.49 -22.49
CA ASP A 274 21.50 -22.70 -21.75
C ASP A 274 21.60 -22.58 -20.23
N SER A 275 22.28 -21.54 -19.74
CA SER A 275 22.35 -21.21 -18.32
C SER A 275 21.01 -20.77 -17.72
N SER A 276 20.08 -20.24 -18.52
CA SER A 276 18.82 -19.67 -18.02
C SER A 276 17.68 -19.71 -19.04
N ASP A 277 16.47 -19.99 -18.55
CA ASP A 277 15.22 -19.90 -19.28
C ASP A 277 14.82 -18.45 -19.63
N TRP A 278 15.42 -17.44 -18.98
CA TRP A 278 15.21 -16.02 -19.33
C TRP A 278 16.06 -15.55 -20.50
N HIS A 279 16.97 -16.38 -21.01
CA HIS A 279 17.80 -16.07 -22.17
C HIS A 279 17.26 -16.68 -23.47
N GLN A 280 16.08 -17.28 -23.46
CA GLN A 280 15.56 -18.11 -24.56
C GLN A 280 14.68 -17.33 -25.55
N GLY A 281 14.47 -16.04 -25.31
CA GLY A 281 13.61 -15.18 -26.12
C GLY A 281 12.25 -14.92 -25.50
N TYR A 282 11.62 -13.86 -25.98
CA TYR A 282 10.27 -13.43 -25.62
C TYR A 282 9.34 -13.52 -26.82
N ALA A 283 8.09 -13.89 -26.56
CA ALA A 283 7.00 -13.97 -27.52
C ALA A 283 6.01 -12.81 -27.26
N TYR A 284 4.73 -12.96 -27.61
CA TYR A 284 3.72 -11.99 -27.18
C TYR A 284 3.29 -12.28 -25.74
N GLN A 285 3.88 -11.50 -24.82
CA GLN A 285 3.61 -11.58 -23.38
C GLN A 285 3.81 -12.99 -22.78
N MET A 286 4.75 -13.76 -23.34
CA MET A 286 5.18 -15.09 -22.89
C MET A 286 6.69 -15.27 -23.08
N TRP A 287 7.33 -16.06 -22.22
CA TRP A 287 8.76 -16.39 -22.33
C TRP A 287 8.97 -17.73 -23.01
N ARG A 288 10.06 -17.89 -23.75
CA ARG A 288 10.53 -19.20 -24.23
C ARG A 288 11.28 -19.94 -23.10
N CYS A 289 11.41 -21.26 -23.24
CA CYS A 289 12.12 -22.13 -22.30
C CYS A 289 13.22 -22.92 -23.03
N ARG A 290 14.23 -23.39 -22.28
CA ARG A 290 15.37 -24.16 -22.83
C ARG A 290 14.95 -25.48 -23.48
N ASN A 291 13.89 -26.11 -22.96
CA ASN A 291 13.40 -27.41 -23.40
C ASN A 291 12.26 -27.29 -24.43
N ASN A 292 12.43 -26.39 -25.41
CA ASN A 292 11.47 -26.07 -26.48
C ASN A 292 10.02 -25.79 -25.99
N GLY A 293 9.90 -25.31 -24.76
CA GLY A 293 8.64 -24.87 -24.18
C GLY A 293 8.45 -23.35 -24.27
N TYR A 294 7.29 -22.91 -23.83
CA TYR A 294 7.04 -21.51 -23.53
C TYR A 294 6.19 -21.39 -22.26
N ARG A 295 6.21 -20.22 -21.63
CA ARG A 295 5.54 -20.01 -20.34
C ARG A 295 4.98 -18.62 -20.18
N ALA A 296 3.89 -18.54 -19.42
CA ALA A 296 3.52 -17.33 -18.70
C ALA A 296 4.21 -17.40 -17.32
N ASP A 297 4.86 -16.30 -16.91
CA ASP A 297 5.46 -16.20 -15.57
C ASP A 297 5.11 -14.93 -14.82
N GLY A 298 4.91 -15.11 -13.52
CA GLY A 298 4.63 -14.10 -12.52
C GLY A 298 5.69 -14.10 -11.43
N ALA A 299 5.97 -12.90 -10.90
CA ALA A 299 6.98 -12.68 -9.89
C ALA A 299 6.76 -13.57 -8.65
N ASN A 300 7.84 -14.16 -8.15
CA ASN A 300 7.86 -15.10 -7.02
C ASN A 300 7.31 -16.50 -7.30
N GLY A 301 7.24 -16.96 -8.56
CA GLY A 301 7.02 -18.39 -8.87
C GLY A 301 5.60 -18.76 -9.28
N GLN A 302 4.98 -17.92 -10.11
CA GLN A 302 3.64 -18.16 -10.64
C GLN A 302 3.82 -18.56 -12.09
N PHE A 303 3.69 -19.84 -12.40
CA PHE A 303 4.04 -20.37 -13.72
C PHE A 303 2.89 -21.11 -14.39
N ILE A 304 2.78 -20.89 -15.70
CA ILE A 304 2.08 -21.77 -16.64
C ILE A 304 3.11 -22.18 -17.69
N ILE A 305 3.65 -23.39 -17.58
CA ILE A 305 4.65 -23.92 -18.50
C ILE A 305 3.96 -24.85 -19.49
N ILE A 306 4.15 -24.61 -20.77
CA ILE A 306 3.55 -25.38 -21.86
C ILE A 306 4.67 -26.09 -22.62
N LEU A 307 4.54 -27.40 -22.76
CA LEU A 307 5.51 -28.28 -23.43
C LEU A 307 4.81 -28.98 -24.60
N PRO A 308 4.76 -28.35 -25.80
CA PRO A 308 4.05 -28.89 -26.95
C PRO A 308 4.51 -30.29 -27.35
N GLU A 309 5.83 -30.52 -27.42
CA GLU A 309 6.41 -31.83 -27.77
C GLU A 309 6.09 -32.94 -26.77
N LYS A 310 5.72 -32.55 -25.55
CA LYS A 310 5.34 -33.45 -24.46
C LYS A 310 3.85 -33.41 -24.18
N ASP A 311 3.02 -32.77 -25.01
CA ASP A 311 1.57 -32.66 -24.81
C ASP A 311 1.19 -32.42 -23.32
N ALA A 312 1.91 -31.50 -22.68
CA ALA A 312 1.87 -31.30 -21.24
C ALA A 312 1.82 -29.82 -20.85
N VAL A 313 1.13 -29.56 -19.74
CA VAL A 313 1.04 -28.25 -19.09
C VAL A 313 1.33 -28.41 -17.60
N ILE A 314 2.10 -27.48 -17.05
CA ILE A 314 2.45 -27.43 -15.64
C ILE A 314 2.03 -26.07 -15.09
N ALA A 315 1.16 -26.07 -14.08
CA ALA A 315 0.76 -24.87 -13.37
C ALA A 315 1.35 -24.88 -11.94
N ILE A 316 2.01 -23.79 -11.54
CA ILE A 316 2.67 -23.64 -10.25
C ILE A 316 2.32 -22.29 -9.64
N THR A 317 2.10 -22.28 -8.33
CA THR A 317 2.12 -21.05 -7.53
C THR A 317 3.04 -21.26 -6.32
N ALA A 318 3.91 -20.30 -6.04
CA ALA A 318 4.88 -20.36 -4.94
C ALA A 318 5.20 -18.96 -4.35
N GLU A 319 5.94 -18.91 -3.24
CA GLU A 319 6.80 -17.79 -2.84
C GLU A 319 8.26 -18.20 -3.09
N ALA A 320 8.74 -17.99 -4.32
CA ALA A 320 10.03 -18.48 -4.81
C ALA A 320 11.06 -17.33 -4.92
N PRO A 321 12.04 -17.24 -4.01
CA PRO A 321 13.08 -16.21 -4.07
C PRO A 321 14.09 -16.43 -5.22
N ASP A 322 14.05 -17.58 -5.90
CA ASP A 322 14.88 -17.87 -7.08
C ASP A 322 14.09 -18.72 -8.07
N MET A 323 13.37 -17.99 -8.93
CA MET A 323 12.46 -18.54 -9.93
C MET A 323 13.18 -19.44 -10.96
N GLN A 324 14.46 -19.21 -11.25
CA GLN A 324 15.19 -20.10 -12.17
C GLN A 324 15.44 -21.46 -11.54
N ASN A 325 15.79 -21.51 -10.25
CA ASN A 325 15.93 -22.77 -9.55
C ASN A 325 14.59 -23.52 -9.44
N GLU A 326 13.48 -22.82 -9.27
CA GLU A 326 12.13 -23.40 -9.30
C GLU A 326 11.85 -24.12 -10.64
N ILE A 327 12.09 -23.46 -11.77
CA ILE A 327 11.95 -24.07 -13.11
C ILE A 327 12.96 -25.25 -13.26
N ASN A 328 14.18 -25.13 -12.72
CA ASN A 328 15.16 -26.21 -12.77
C ASN A 328 14.67 -27.49 -12.07
N LEU A 329 13.85 -27.39 -11.01
CA LEU A 329 13.24 -28.56 -10.38
C LEU A 329 12.27 -29.26 -11.35
N VAL A 330 11.51 -28.51 -12.14
CA VAL A 330 10.66 -29.06 -13.21
C VAL A 330 11.50 -29.80 -14.25
N TRP A 331 12.58 -29.18 -14.75
CA TRP A 331 13.47 -29.81 -15.73
C TRP A 331 14.20 -31.03 -15.20
N LYS A 332 14.55 -31.03 -13.91
CA LYS A 332 15.28 -32.14 -13.29
C LYS A 332 14.40 -33.35 -13.01
N TYR A 333 13.17 -33.14 -12.55
CA TYR A 333 12.34 -34.23 -12.02
C TYR A 333 11.11 -34.53 -12.88
N ILE A 334 10.41 -33.50 -13.37
CA ILE A 334 9.17 -33.69 -14.13
C ILE A 334 9.46 -34.01 -15.59
N LEU A 335 10.34 -33.26 -16.26
CA LEU A 335 10.61 -33.48 -17.70
C LEU A 335 11.07 -34.92 -18.01
N PRO A 336 12.00 -35.54 -17.26
CA PRO A 336 12.39 -36.94 -17.50
C PRO A 336 11.31 -37.95 -17.12
N ALA A 337 10.33 -37.57 -16.29
CA ALA A 337 9.20 -38.41 -15.90
C ALA A 337 8.14 -38.53 -17.01
N LEU A 338 8.12 -37.60 -17.96
CA LEU A 338 7.25 -37.63 -19.13
C LEU A 338 7.82 -38.58 -20.20
N LYS A 339 7.10 -39.66 -20.49
CA LYS A 339 7.46 -40.66 -21.52
C LYS A 339 6.53 -40.54 -22.71
N ASP A 340 6.99 -41.04 -23.86
CA ASP A 340 6.24 -40.93 -25.10
C ASP A 340 5.11 -41.98 -25.20
N SER A 341 5.21 -43.07 -24.43
CA SER A 341 4.20 -44.13 -24.35
C SER A 341 3.65 -44.29 -22.93
N LYS A 342 2.48 -44.95 -22.83
CA LYS A 342 1.92 -45.40 -21.55
C LYS A 342 2.93 -46.24 -20.78
N LEU A 343 2.93 -46.11 -19.46
CA LEU A 343 3.80 -46.87 -18.57
C LEU A 343 3.05 -48.03 -17.90
N PRO A 344 3.75 -49.11 -17.53
CA PRO A 344 3.17 -50.14 -16.67
C PRO A 344 2.69 -49.53 -15.35
N LYS A 345 1.54 -50.00 -14.83
CA LYS A 345 1.00 -49.54 -13.54
C LYS A 345 2.03 -49.74 -12.43
N ASN A 346 2.26 -48.70 -11.62
CA ASN A 346 3.11 -48.77 -10.44
C ASN A 346 2.32 -48.41 -9.19
N ALA A 347 1.58 -49.38 -8.65
CA ALA A 347 0.67 -49.16 -7.53
C ALA A 347 1.39 -48.64 -6.26
N LYS A 348 2.64 -49.09 -6.03
CA LYS A 348 3.44 -48.64 -4.89
C LYS A 348 3.79 -47.16 -5.00
N ALA A 349 4.39 -46.73 -6.11
CA ALA A 349 4.78 -45.34 -6.31
C ALA A 349 3.56 -44.39 -6.33
N LEU A 350 2.44 -44.82 -6.92
CA LEU A 350 1.20 -44.06 -6.90
C LEU A 350 0.63 -43.89 -5.48
N THR A 351 0.71 -44.93 -4.64
CA THR A 351 0.28 -44.86 -3.23
C THR A 351 1.18 -43.90 -2.44
N GLU A 352 2.49 -43.97 -2.62
CA GLU A 352 3.46 -43.06 -2.00
C GLU A 352 3.24 -41.60 -2.43
N LEU A 353 3.02 -41.37 -3.73
CA LEU A 353 2.66 -40.06 -4.29
C LEU A 353 1.41 -39.49 -3.61
N ASN A 354 0.31 -40.27 -3.57
CA ASN A 354 -0.93 -39.83 -2.95
C ASN A 354 -0.78 -39.53 -1.45
N ALA A 355 0.04 -40.31 -0.74
CA ALA A 355 0.35 -40.07 0.67
C ALA A 355 1.17 -38.78 0.85
N LYS A 356 2.15 -38.54 -0.02
CA LYS A 356 2.93 -37.29 -0.01
C LYS A 356 2.05 -36.09 -0.32
N SER A 357 1.20 -36.15 -1.35
CA SER A 357 0.26 -35.08 -1.72
C SER A 357 -0.63 -34.65 -0.55
N LYS A 358 -1.12 -35.60 0.25
CA LYS A 358 -1.97 -35.32 1.43
C LYS A 358 -1.21 -34.72 2.62
N SER A 359 0.11 -34.87 2.68
CA SER A 359 0.94 -34.37 3.79
C SER A 359 1.66 -33.06 3.47
N LEU A 360 1.42 -32.46 2.29
CA LEU A 360 2.01 -31.19 1.91
C LEU A 360 1.47 -30.06 2.79
N ALA A 361 2.39 -29.35 3.44
CA ALA A 361 2.12 -28.17 4.25
C ALA A 361 3.28 -27.19 4.11
N THR A 362 2.97 -25.90 4.12
CA THR A 362 3.99 -24.87 4.25
C THR A 362 4.64 -24.98 5.63
N PRO A 363 5.92 -24.60 5.78
CA PRO A 363 6.57 -24.58 7.08
C PRO A 363 5.75 -23.78 8.10
N ILE A 364 5.62 -24.32 9.30
CA ILE A 364 5.07 -23.63 10.46
C ILE A 364 6.14 -23.65 11.55
N SER A 365 6.34 -22.52 12.21
CA SER A 365 7.31 -22.43 13.31
C SER A 365 6.88 -23.41 14.41
N VAL A 366 7.84 -24.23 14.87
CA VAL A 366 7.54 -25.34 15.79
C VAL A 366 6.96 -24.79 17.10
N LYS A 367 5.97 -25.50 17.65
CA LYS A 367 5.39 -25.22 18.96
C LYS A 367 6.47 -25.31 20.04
N ASN A 368 6.83 -24.19 20.65
CA ASN A 368 7.73 -24.15 21.80
C ASN A 368 6.95 -24.22 23.13
N LYS A 369 7.65 -24.35 24.27
CA LYS A 369 7.03 -24.39 25.61
C LYS A 369 6.17 -23.16 25.88
N ALA A 370 5.13 -23.32 26.69
CA ALA A 370 4.26 -22.22 27.09
C ALA A 370 5.06 -21.12 27.81
N SER A 371 4.95 -19.87 27.34
CA SER A 371 5.57 -18.72 27.99
C SER A 371 4.68 -18.19 29.13
N GLN A 372 5.30 -17.87 30.27
CA GLN A 372 4.65 -17.17 31.38
C GLN A 372 4.25 -15.72 31.00
N TRP A 373 4.81 -15.17 29.93
CA TRP A 373 4.43 -13.85 29.42
C TRP A 373 3.02 -13.80 28.86
N LYS A 374 2.47 -14.94 28.43
CA LYS A 374 1.08 -15.05 27.94
C LYS A 374 0.09 -14.38 28.90
N GLU A 375 0.18 -14.68 30.19
CA GLU A 375 -0.72 -14.12 31.22
C GLU A 375 -0.44 -12.64 31.49
N LYS A 376 0.82 -12.21 31.40
CA LYS A 376 1.24 -10.82 31.65
C LYS A 376 0.75 -9.84 30.58
N ILE A 377 0.72 -10.28 29.32
CA ILE A 377 0.42 -9.42 28.17
C ILE A 377 -1.03 -9.54 27.69
N SER A 378 -1.74 -10.63 28.03
CA SER A 378 -3.13 -10.82 27.58
C SER A 378 -4.04 -9.71 28.08
N GLY A 379 -4.86 -9.15 27.18
CA GLY A 379 -5.75 -8.03 27.44
C GLY A 379 -5.07 -6.67 27.50
N LYS A 380 -3.74 -6.58 27.38
CA LYS A 380 -3.01 -5.29 27.43
C LYS A 380 -2.96 -4.64 26.05
N THR A 381 -3.21 -3.33 26.03
CA THR A 381 -3.03 -2.47 24.87
C THR A 381 -1.70 -1.74 24.98
N TYR A 382 -0.87 -1.80 23.94
CA TYR A 382 0.42 -1.11 23.85
C TYR A 382 0.28 0.04 22.86
N GLY A 383 0.49 1.28 23.31
CA GLY A 383 0.54 2.46 22.43
C GLY A 383 1.91 2.61 21.78
N VAL A 384 1.95 2.92 20.49
CA VAL A 384 3.18 3.12 19.71
C VAL A 384 3.72 4.53 19.92
N TYR A 385 5.00 4.65 20.31
CA TYR A 385 5.67 5.94 20.53
C TYR A 385 6.83 6.22 19.56
N SER A 386 7.33 5.20 18.86
CA SER A 386 8.29 5.40 17.77
C SER A 386 7.64 6.12 16.57
N SER A 387 8.44 6.82 15.77
CA SER A 387 8.01 7.61 14.61
C SER A 387 7.52 6.75 13.43
N THR A 388 6.35 6.12 13.56
CA THR A 388 5.66 5.47 12.44
C THR A 388 4.21 5.93 12.36
N ARG A 389 3.82 6.52 11.24
CA ARG A 389 2.46 7.06 11.03
C ARG A 389 1.38 5.97 10.94
N ALA A 390 1.75 4.72 10.65
CA ALA A 390 0.80 3.68 10.28
C ALA A 390 0.14 2.96 11.46
N LEU A 391 0.82 2.80 12.59
CA LEU A 391 0.33 2.02 13.74
C LEU A 391 0.28 2.89 14.99
N LYS A 392 -0.87 2.91 15.67
CA LYS A 392 -1.11 3.67 16.91
C LYS A 392 -1.10 2.78 18.14
N ALA A 393 -1.61 1.56 18.04
CA ALA A 393 -1.59 0.61 19.14
C ALA A 393 -1.58 -0.84 18.64
N VAL A 394 -1.13 -1.74 19.52
CA VAL A 394 -1.29 -3.19 19.38
C VAL A 394 -1.90 -3.76 20.66
N LYS A 395 -2.86 -4.69 20.53
CA LYS A 395 -3.45 -5.42 21.65
C LYS A 395 -3.30 -6.92 21.43
N PHE A 396 -2.99 -7.66 22.49
CA PHE A 396 -2.88 -9.12 22.47
C PHE A 396 -3.92 -9.73 23.41
N GLU A 397 -4.72 -10.67 22.94
CA GLU A 397 -5.76 -11.35 23.72
C GLU A 397 -5.67 -12.87 23.50
N PHE A 398 -5.23 -13.60 24.52
CA PHE A 398 -5.11 -15.05 24.44
C PHE A 398 -6.38 -15.76 24.92
N GLU A 399 -6.89 -16.68 24.11
CA GLU A 399 -8.09 -17.49 24.37
C GLU A 399 -7.79 -18.96 24.07
N GLY A 400 -7.45 -19.73 25.11
CA GLY A 400 -6.99 -21.12 24.94
C GLY A 400 -5.70 -21.18 24.12
N ASP A 401 -5.73 -21.91 23.00
CA ASP A 401 -4.62 -22.00 22.01
C ASP A 401 -4.72 -20.96 20.89
N ASN A 402 -5.68 -20.02 20.96
CA ASN A 402 -5.79 -18.91 20.02
C ASN A 402 -5.22 -17.63 20.62
N LEU A 403 -4.76 -16.76 19.73
CA LEU A 403 -4.37 -15.38 20.02
C LEU A 403 -5.13 -14.45 19.07
N ASN A 404 -5.91 -13.52 19.62
CA ASN A 404 -6.46 -12.40 18.90
C ASN A 404 -5.50 -11.20 19.05
N VAL A 405 -5.06 -10.63 17.94
CA VAL A 405 -4.23 -9.42 17.89
C VAL A 405 -5.03 -8.32 17.20
N SER A 406 -5.07 -7.15 17.82
CA SER A 406 -5.65 -5.95 17.22
C SER A 406 -4.52 -4.99 16.87
N LEU A 407 -4.40 -4.59 15.59
CA LEU A 407 -3.46 -3.60 15.11
C LEU A 407 -4.23 -2.32 14.74
N THR A 408 -4.17 -1.33 15.61
CA THR A 408 -4.96 -0.10 15.50
C THR A 408 -4.19 0.98 14.73
N THR A 409 -4.80 1.50 13.68
CA THR A 409 -4.35 2.67 12.89
C THR A 409 -5.25 3.87 13.14
N ASP A 410 -4.99 5.01 12.49
CA ASP A 410 -5.87 6.20 12.58
C ASP A 410 -7.34 5.93 12.16
N SER A 411 -7.57 4.95 11.28
CA SER A 411 -8.87 4.77 10.61
C SER A 411 -9.49 3.39 10.82
N VAL A 412 -8.67 2.39 11.15
CA VAL A 412 -9.11 0.99 11.18
C VAL A 412 -8.38 0.26 12.30
N ASP A 413 -9.13 -0.56 13.02
CA ASP A 413 -8.59 -1.58 13.91
C ASP A 413 -8.58 -2.93 13.19
N HIS A 414 -7.38 -3.42 12.83
CA HIS A 414 -7.22 -4.66 12.09
C HIS A 414 -7.18 -5.84 13.07
N LYS A 415 -8.25 -6.63 13.08
CA LYS A 415 -8.37 -7.82 13.93
C LYS A 415 -7.81 -9.06 13.24
N LEU A 416 -6.92 -9.75 13.94
CA LEU A 416 -6.18 -10.90 13.43
C LEU A 416 -6.24 -12.04 14.44
N LYS A 417 -6.70 -13.21 14.03
CA LYS A 417 -6.71 -14.41 14.87
C LYS A 417 -5.61 -15.38 14.44
N PHE A 418 -4.87 -15.93 15.40
CA PHE A 418 -3.73 -16.83 15.21
C PHE A 418 -3.91 -18.11 16.04
N GLY A 419 -3.46 -19.25 15.50
CA GLY A 419 -3.37 -20.52 16.23
C GLY A 419 -1.94 -20.82 16.72
N ASN A 420 -1.81 -21.41 17.90
CA ASN A 420 -0.53 -21.82 18.47
C ASN A 420 0.09 -22.98 17.68
N GLY A 421 1.10 -22.71 16.86
CA GLY A 421 1.74 -23.71 15.99
C GLY A 421 0.77 -24.42 15.02
N THR A 422 -0.37 -23.79 14.72
CA THR A 422 -1.40 -24.27 13.79
C THR A 422 -1.96 -23.12 12.98
N TRP A 423 -2.33 -23.39 11.73
CA TRP A 423 -2.97 -22.39 10.87
C TRP A 423 -4.42 -22.15 11.27
N VAL A 424 -4.78 -20.90 11.55
CA VAL A 424 -6.15 -20.46 11.74
C VAL A 424 -6.54 -19.55 10.59
N GLU A 425 -7.56 -19.95 9.83
CA GLU A 425 -8.10 -19.12 8.76
C GLU A 425 -8.88 -17.93 9.32
N ASN A 426 -8.71 -16.78 8.68
CA ASN A 426 -9.35 -15.53 9.05
C ASN A 426 -9.50 -14.63 7.83
N THR A 427 -10.19 -13.51 7.99
CA THR A 427 -10.18 -12.40 7.04
C THR A 427 -9.68 -11.13 7.71
N THR A 428 -8.98 -10.28 6.98
CA THR A 428 -8.47 -9.00 7.50
C THR A 428 -8.63 -7.86 6.50
N THR A 429 -8.83 -6.65 7.01
CA THR A 429 -8.76 -5.41 6.24
C THR A 429 -7.33 -4.90 6.10
N LYS A 430 -6.36 -5.50 6.80
CA LYS A 430 -4.95 -5.13 6.69
C LYS A 430 -4.43 -5.54 5.32
N PHE A 431 -3.85 -4.60 4.58
CA PHE A 431 -3.14 -4.92 3.36
C PHE A 431 -1.89 -5.76 3.67
N GLY A 432 -1.70 -6.84 2.92
CA GLY A 432 -0.49 -7.63 2.98
C GLY A 432 0.67 -7.05 2.18
N PRO A 433 1.88 -7.59 2.37
CA PRO A 433 3.01 -7.34 1.49
C PRO A 433 2.61 -7.60 0.03
N TYR A 434 2.96 -6.66 -0.85
CA TYR A 434 2.59 -6.71 -2.25
C TYR A 434 3.62 -5.98 -3.10
N LEU A 435 3.95 -6.56 -4.27
CA LEU A 435 4.98 -6.03 -5.18
C LEU A 435 4.74 -4.56 -5.55
N VAL A 436 3.49 -4.18 -5.77
CA VAL A 436 3.09 -2.81 -6.12
C VAL A 436 2.30 -2.14 -4.99
N ALA A 437 2.72 -2.38 -3.74
CA ALA A 437 2.07 -1.83 -2.54
C ALA A 437 1.88 -0.30 -2.58
N ARG A 438 2.78 0.42 -3.28
CA ARG A 438 2.76 1.88 -3.41
C ARG A 438 1.82 2.40 -4.51
N ALA A 439 1.22 1.52 -5.32
CA ALA A 439 0.37 1.95 -6.42
C ALA A 439 -0.89 2.70 -5.95
N ARG A 440 -1.25 3.78 -6.62
CA ARG A 440 -2.57 4.40 -6.46
C ARG A 440 -3.61 3.43 -6.97
N GLY A 441 -4.67 3.20 -6.19
CA GLY A 441 -5.69 2.22 -6.52
C GLY A 441 -5.24 0.75 -6.35
N ASN A 442 -4.12 0.51 -5.67
CA ASN A 442 -3.73 -0.84 -5.28
C ASN A 442 -4.87 -1.57 -4.55
N ARG A 443 -5.13 -2.83 -4.93
CA ARG A 443 -6.12 -3.71 -4.30
C ARG A 443 -7.57 -3.16 -4.25
N ILE A 444 -7.96 -2.21 -5.11
CA ILE A 444 -9.36 -1.76 -5.18
C ILE A 444 -10.29 -2.97 -5.33
N GLY A 445 -11.31 -3.07 -4.47
CA GLY A 445 -12.32 -4.14 -4.51
C GLY A 445 -11.86 -5.50 -3.99
N GLN A 446 -10.65 -5.63 -3.43
CA GLN A 446 -10.09 -6.92 -2.98
C GLN A 446 -10.12 -7.15 -1.46
N SER A 447 -10.58 -6.18 -0.67
CA SER A 447 -10.77 -6.30 0.79
C SER A 447 -12.18 -6.85 1.12
N PRO A 448 -12.34 -7.73 2.13
CA PRO A 448 -11.31 -8.22 3.05
C PRO A 448 -10.43 -9.33 2.45
N PHE A 449 -9.16 -9.38 2.87
CA PHE A 449 -8.20 -10.39 2.45
C PHE A 449 -8.33 -11.66 3.29
N LYS A 450 -8.27 -12.81 2.63
CA LYS A 450 -8.18 -14.10 3.34
C LYS A 450 -6.77 -14.34 3.83
N THR A 451 -6.65 -14.78 5.07
CA THR A 451 -5.38 -15.11 5.69
C THR A 451 -5.45 -16.45 6.41
N ALA A 452 -4.31 -17.11 6.56
CA ALA A 452 -4.12 -18.19 7.50
C ALA A 452 -2.97 -17.81 8.42
N ASN A 453 -3.23 -17.76 9.72
CA ASN A 453 -2.30 -17.19 10.67
C ASN A 453 -1.92 -18.18 11.76
N SER A 454 -0.66 -18.14 12.17
CA SER A 454 -0.15 -18.92 13.28
C SER A 454 0.78 -18.07 14.14
N TYR A 455 0.83 -18.34 15.43
CA TYR A 455 1.84 -17.78 16.31
C TYR A 455 2.67 -18.88 16.97
N THR A 456 3.90 -18.54 17.35
CA THR A 456 4.72 -19.35 18.25
C THR A 456 5.56 -18.45 19.15
N TRP A 457 6.03 -19.00 20.27
CA TRP A 457 7.05 -18.37 21.10
C TRP A 457 8.43 -18.83 20.65
N LEU A 458 9.28 -17.89 20.23
CA LEU A 458 10.67 -18.19 19.87
C LEU A 458 11.52 -18.44 21.13
N ASP A 459 11.23 -17.70 22.19
CA ASP A 459 11.80 -17.83 23.53
C ASP A 459 10.77 -17.36 24.58
N GLU A 460 11.19 -17.14 25.84
CA GLU A 460 10.30 -16.70 26.92
C GLU A 460 9.64 -15.34 26.67
N LYS A 461 10.33 -14.42 25.98
CA LYS A 461 9.95 -13.01 25.79
C LYS A 461 9.68 -12.63 24.34
N THR A 462 9.90 -13.54 23.39
CA THR A 462 9.76 -13.25 21.95
C THR A 462 8.64 -14.08 21.34
N LEU A 463 7.62 -13.40 20.83
CA LEU A 463 6.47 -13.96 20.14
C LEU A 463 6.58 -13.70 18.63
N GLU A 464 6.51 -14.74 17.82
CA GLU A 464 6.43 -14.63 16.37
C GLU A 464 4.99 -14.82 15.91
N LEU A 465 4.48 -13.86 15.14
CA LEU A 465 3.19 -13.92 14.47
C LEU A 465 3.43 -14.11 12.97
N THR A 466 2.93 -15.17 12.37
CA THR A 466 3.03 -15.42 10.93
C THR A 466 1.66 -15.32 10.29
N LEU A 467 1.52 -14.44 9.30
CA LEU A 467 0.31 -14.19 8.52
C LEU A 467 0.56 -14.57 7.07
N LYS A 468 -0.11 -15.62 6.58
CA LYS A 468 -0.12 -15.96 5.15
C LYS A 468 -1.34 -15.38 4.48
N TYR A 469 -1.15 -14.55 3.45
CA TYR A 469 -2.26 -14.04 2.65
C TYR A 469 -2.63 -15.09 1.59
N ILE A 470 -3.52 -16.02 1.91
CA ILE A 470 -3.74 -17.27 1.15
C ILE A 470 -4.34 -17.12 -0.26
N GLU A 471 -4.56 -15.88 -0.73
CA GLU A 471 -4.87 -15.56 -2.13
C GLU A 471 -3.74 -14.77 -2.84
N SER A 472 -2.54 -14.78 -2.25
CA SER A 472 -1.31 -14.09 -2.63
C SER A 472 -0.13 -15.00 -2.30
N PRO A 473 1.04 -14.84 -2.94
CA PRO A 473 2.19 -15.65 -2.53
C PRO A 473 2.82 -15.18 -1.21
N HIS A 474 2.41 -14.05 -0.65
CA HIS A 474 3.23 -13.40 0.37
C HIS A 474 2.86 -13.76 1.80
N THR A 475 3.91 -13.94 2.58
CA THR A 475 3.88 -14.08 4.04
C THR A 475 4.35 -12.78 4.70
N GLU A 476 3.70 -12.40 5.79
CA GLU A 476 4.17 -11.35 6.70
C GLU A 476 4.43 -11.96 8.08
N THR A 477 5.60 -11.70 8.63
CA THR A 477 5.97 -12.13 9.98
C THR A 477 6.12 -10.89 10.86
N ILE A 478 5.55 -10.92 12.05
CA ILE A 478 5.70 -9.86 13.06
C ILE A 478 6.38 -10.49 14.27
N VAL A 479 7.61 -10.10 14.54
CA VAL A 479 8.35 -10.53 15.72
C VAL A 479 8.14 -9.50 16.83
N CYS A 480 7.53 -9.93 17.93
CA CYS A 480 7.19 -9.11 19.08
C CYS A 480 8.11 -9.49 20.24
N ALA A 481 9.03 -8.59 20.62
CA ALA A 481 9.93 -8.79 21.76
C ALA A 481 9.44 -7.96 22.95
N PHE A 482 9.14 -8.63 24.07
CA PHE A 482 8.59 -8.01 25.28
C PHE A 482 9.68 -7.75 26.33
N ASP A 483 9.63 -6.58 26.98
CA ASP A 483 10.47 -6.26 28.13
C ASP A 483 9.77 -5.30 29.10
N GLY A 484 9.50 -5.76 30.32
CA GLY A 484 8.60 -5.08 31.25
C GLY A 484 7.27 -4.67 30.60
N ASP A 485 6.99 -3.37 30.60
CA ASP A 485 5.81 -2.75 30.00
C ASP A 485 5.97 -2.44 28.50
N TYR A 486 7.11 -2.78 27.90
CA TYR A 486 7.45 -2.46 26.52
C TYR A 486 7.29 -3.66 25.59
N VAL A 487 6.98 -3.36 24.34
CA VAL A 487 7.05 -4.31 23.23
C VAL A 487 7.72 -3.64 22.03
N THR A 488 8.61 -4.38 21.38
CA THR A 488 9.18 -4.01 20.10
C THR A 488 8.61 -4.90 19.01
N LEU A 489 8.13 -4.33 17.91
CA LEU A 489 7.56 -5.06 16.77
C LEU A 489 8.48 -4.92 15.54
N ASP A 490 8.87 -6.04 14.97
CA ASP A 490 9.61 -6.13 13.70
C ASP A 490 8.75 -6.79 12.62
N PHE A 491 8.34 -6.01 11.63
CA PHE A 491 7.53 -6.48 10.50
C PHE A 491 8.45 -6.95 9.37
N GLN A 492 8.34 -8.22 9.00
CA GLN A 492 9.22 -8.89 8.04
C GLN A 492 8.43 -9.50 6.89
N ASN A 493 8.95 -9.37 5.67
CA ASN A 493 8.45 -10.03 4.46
C ASN A 493 9.53 -10.02 3.38
N ILE A 494 9.28 -10.66 2.23
CA ILE A 494 10.25 -10.75 1.14
C ILE A 494 10.71 -9.38 0.58
N PHE A 495 9.86 -8.34 0.67
CA PHE A 495 10.17 -7.01 0.13
C PHE A 495 11.03 -6.14 1.05
N ASN A 496 11.14 -6.48 2.34
CA ASN A 496 11.94 -5.72 3.30
C ASN A 496 13.02 -6.56 4.01
N LYS A 497 13.17 -7.84 3.67
CA LYS A 497 14.12 -8.77 4.30
C LYS A 497 15.57 -8.29 4.29
N ASN A 498 15.97 -7.55 3.24
CA ASN A 498 17.33 -7.02 3.07
C ASN A 498 17.44 -5.51 3.31
N ALA A 499 16.36 -4.87 3.79
CA ALA A 499 16.36 -3.45 4.10
C ALA A 499 16.74 -3.22 5.57
N THR A 500 17.33 -2.06 5.89
CA THR A 500 17.40 -1.60 7.28
C THR A 500 15.97 -1.37 7.77
N ARG A 501 15.51 -2.22 8.70
CA ARG A 501 14.16 -2.14 9.27
C ARG A 501 14.18 -1.30 10.53
N THR A 502 13.28 -0.32 10.60
CA THR A 502 13.03 0.42 11.84
C THR A 502 12.07 -0.37 12.70
N LEU A 503 12.51 -0.68 13.92
CA LEU A 503 11.68 -1.37 14.90
C LEU A 503 10.60 -0.43 15.44
N ILE A 504 9.36 -0.91 15.50
CA ILE A 504 8.26 -0.16 16.10
C ILE A 504 8.31 -0.39 17.61
N LYS A 505 8.38 0.68 18.38
CA LYS A 505 8.42 0.63 19.84
C LYS A 505 7.06 1.04 20.41
N ALA A 506 6.55 0.23 21.33
CA ALA A 506 5.31 0.47 22.02
C ALA A 506 5.43 0.17 23.51
N VAL A 507 4.55 0.79 24.29
CA VAL A 507 4.50 0.68 25.76
C VAL A 507 3.06 0.50 26.21
N ILE A 508 2.82 -0.22 27.31
CA ILE A 508 1.48 -0.41 27.86
C ILE A 508 0.79 0.95 28.05
N ARG A 509 -0.41 1.06 27.47
CA ARG A 509 -1.34 2.17 27.65
C ARG A 509 -2.36 1.78 28.72
N PRO A 510 -2.47 2.50 29.84
CA PRO A 510 -3.51 2.24 30.82
C PRO A 510 -4.89 2.61 30.26
N GLU A 511 -5.91 1.81 30.57
CA GLU A 511 -7.30 2.16 30.30
C GLU A 511 -7.82 3.04 31.44
N ILE A 512 -7.95 4.34 31.18
CA ILE A 512 -8.43 5.34 32.15
C ILE A 512 -9.80 5.84 31.69
N ALA A 513 -10.84 5.60 32.51
CA ALA A 513 -12.17 6.15 32.26
C ALA A 513 -12.11 7.69 32.29
N ASN A 514 -12.68 8.33 31.26
CA ASN A 514 -12.60 9.78 31.06
C ASN A 514 -11.15 10.31 31.13
N ALA A 515 -10.21 9.64 30.46
CA ALA A 515 -8.82 10.06 30.38
C ALA A 515 -8.67 11.58 30.07
N PRO A 516 -7.66 12.25 30.68
CA PRO A 516 -7.38 13.67 30.40
C PRO A 516 -7.18 13.88 28.90
N LYS A 517 -7.77 14.96 28.38
CA LYS A 517 -7.63 15.37 26.98
C LYS A 517 -6.62 16.50 26.88
N LEU A 518 -5.71 16.40 25.91
CA LEU A 518 -4.71 17.43 25.65
C LEU A 518 -4.72 17.80 24.17
N ILE A 519 -4.95 19.08 23.89
CA ILE A 519 -4.69 19.70 22.61
C ILE A 519 -3.26 20.20 22.65
N VAL A 520 -2.45 19.76 21.70
CA VAL A 520 -1.13 20.35 21.44
C VAL A 520 -1.27 21.20 20.19
N ARG A 521 -1.17 22.52 20.37
CA ARG A 521 -1.39 23.54 19.35
C ARG A 521 -0.05 24.13 18.91
N GLY A 522 0.21 24.07 17.62
CA GLY A 522 1.34 24.75 16.97
C GLY A 522 0.87 26.05 16.32
N ASP A 523 1.42 27.18 16.76
CA ASP A 523 1.04 28.51 16.26
C ASP A 523 1.94 28.96 15.07
N ASP A 524 1.51 30.04 14.42
CA ASP A 524 2.21 30.79 13.36
C ASP A 524 2.37 30.12 11.98
N MET A 525 1.57 29.12 11.57
CA MET A 525 1.71 28.59 10.20
C MET A 525 1.55 29.71 9.16
N GLY A 526 2.45 29.76 8.17
CA GLY A 526 2.47 30.74 7.10
C GLY A 526 3.50 31.87 7.26
N TYR A 527 4.13 32.07 8.42
CA TYR A 527 5.11 33.17 8.56
C TYR A 527 6.46 32.90 7.87
N SER A 528 6.89 31.63 7.80
CA SER A 528 8.17 31.18 7.23
C SER A 528 8.03 29.77 6.65
N HIS A 529 8.91 29.40 5.71
CA HIS A 529 8.98 28.03 5.22
C HIS A 529 9.43 27.06 6.33
N SER A 530 10.45 27.43 7.11
CA SER A 530 10.93 26.67 8.27
C SER A 530 9.85 26.40 9.31
N GLY A 531 8.99 27.38 9.58
CA GLY A 531 7.84 27.22 10.46
C GLY A 531 6.82 26.24 9.91
N ASN A 532 6.47 26.37 8.62
CA ASN A 532 5.56 25.46 7.95
C ASN A 532 6.06 24.00 8.01
N GLU A 533 7.33 23.77 7.70
CA GLU A 533 7.92 22.44 7.77
C GLU A 533 7.93 21.87 9.19
N ALA A 534 8.27 22.70 10.20
CA ALA A 534 8.30 22.29 11.60
C ALA A 534 6.92 21.85 12.11
N LEU A 535 5.87 22.61 11.80
CA LEU A 535 4.50 22.30 12.21
C LEU A 535 4.01 20.99 11.56
N ILE A 536 4.23 20.83 10.24
CA ILE A 536 3.90 19.57 9.56
C ILE A 536 4.69 18.40 10.18
N LYS A 537 5.98 18.58 10.49
CA LYS A 537 6.79 17.56 11.14
C LYS A 537 6.27 17.20 12.53
N SER A 538 5.95 18.18 13.35
CA SER A 538 5.42 18.00 14.70
C SER A 538 4.08 17.26 14.71
N TYR A 539 3.21 17.50 13.72
CA TYR A 539 1.99 16.73 13.54
C TYR A 539 2.24 15.31 13.02
N VAL A 540 3.13 15.15 12.03
CA VAL A 540 3.34 13.86 11.36
C VAL A 540 4.13 12.88 12.24
N GLU A 541 5.12 13.37 12.98
CA GLU A 541 6.08 12.54 13.73
C GLU A 541 5.94 12.68 15.26
N GLY A 542 5.21 13.70 15.72
CA GLY A 542 5.14 14.11 17.12
C GLY A 542 3.75 14.00 17.74
N ILE A 543 3.50 14.89 18.70
CA ILE A 543 2.28 14.93 19.52
C ILE A 543 1.33 16.07 19.13
N GLU A 544 1.66 16.86 18.12
CA GLU A 544 0.84 18.01 17.70
C GLU A 544 -0.50 17.55 17.11
N THR A 545 -1.56 18.28 17.45
CA THR A 545 -2.95 17.91 17.12
C THR A 545 -3.73 19.01 16.40
N SER A 546 -3.29 20.27 16.50
CA SER A 546 -3.90 21.43 15.84
C SER A 546 -2.82 22.39 15.36
N ILE A 547 -3.03 23.00 14.20
CA ILE A 547 -2.15 24.02 13.63
C ILE A 547 -2.94 25.31 13.40
N GLU A 548 -2.38 26.44 13.84
CA GLU A 548 -2.98 27.77 13.66
C GLU A 548 -2.28 28.51 12.52
N ILE A 549 -3.06 28.98 11.53
CA ILE A 549 -2.52 29.64 10.33
C ILE A 549 -2.72 31.15 10.36
N ILE A 550 -1.65 31.92 10.11
CA ILE A 550 -1.71 33.36 9.92
C ILE A 550 -1.96 33.63 8.43
N VAL A 551 -3.16 34.07 8.08
CA VAL A 551 -3.54 34.29 6.67
C VAL A 551 -2.73 35.40 5.97
N PRO A 552 -2.50 36.59 6.56
CA PRO A 552 -1.80 37.66 5.85
C PRO A 552 -0.30 37.40 5.65
N SER A 553 0.24 36.34 6.26
CA SER A 553 1.67 36.05 6.29
C SER A 553 2.25 35.60 4.93
N PRO A 554 3.56 35.83 4.68
CA PRO A 554 4.15 35.71 3.35
C PRO A 554 4.20 34.27 2.79
N TRP A 555 4.23 33.25 3.65
CA TRP A 555 4.26 31.83 3.28
C TRP A 555 2.88 31.15 3.36
N PHE A 556 1.79 31.90 3.50
CA PHE A 556 0.43 31.36 3.41
C PHE A 556 0.18 30.49 2.15
N PRO A 557 0.60 30.89 0.92
CA PRO A 557 0.38 30.06 -0.28
C PRO A 557 1.07 28.69 -0.23
N GLU A 558 2.21 28.58 0.45
CA GLU A 558 2.88 27.30 0.66
C GLU A 558 2.13 26.48 1.71
N ALA A 559 1.76 27.10 2.83
CA ALA A 559 1.03 26.44 3.91
C ALA A 559 -0.23 25.73 3.38
N ILE A 560 -0.99 26.37 2.48
CA ILE A 560 -2.14 25.74 1.83
C ILE A 560 -1.76 24.44 1.10
N LYS A 561 -0.70 24.44 0.29
CA LYS A 561 -0.24 23.24 -0.44
C LYS A 561 0.20 22.12 0.52
N MET A 562 0.81 22.47 1.65
CA MET A 562 1.20 21.50 2.67
C MET A 562 -0.01 20.92 3.41
N LEU A 563 -1.01 21.75 3.71
CA LEU A 563 -2.27 21.36 4.34
C LEU A 563 -3.17 20.53 3.42
N GLU A 564 -3.15 20.76 2.10
CA GLU A 564 -3.82 19.91 1.10
C GLU A 564 -3.26 18.49 1.08
N LYS A 565 -1.92 18.35 1.23
CA LYS A 565 -1.24 17.05 1.34
C LYS A 565 -1.50 16.35 2.68
N ASN A 566 -2.04 17.06 3.68
CA ASN A 566 -2.32 16.56 5.02
C ASN A 566 -3.76 16.87 5.45
N PRO A 567 -4.77 16.27 4.79
CA PRO A 567 -6.17 16.66 4.96
C PRO A 567 -6.78 16.33 6.33
N LYS A 568 -6.09 15.53 7.17
CA LYS A 568 -6.52 15.15 8.53
C LYS A 568 -6.09 16.14 9.62
N ILE A 569 -5.22 17.10 9.31
CA ILE A 569 -4.78 18.12 10.26
C ILE A 569 -5.98 18.99 10.61
N ASP A 570 -6.22 19.20 11.90
CA ASP A 570 -7.12 20.24 12.40
C ASP A 570 -6.45 21.61 12.24
N VAL A 571 -7.17 22.57 11.67
CA VAL A 571 -6.62 23.88 11.31
C VAL A 571 -7.51 24.98 11.86
N GLY A 572 -6.91 25.86 12.66
CA GLY A 572 -7.53 27.11 13.11
C GLY A 572 -6.94 28.32 12.40
N LEU A 573 -7.71 29.41 12.35
CA LEU A 573 -7.22 30.72 11.92
C LEU A 573 -6.52 31.39 13.11
N HIS A 574 -5.23 31.69 12.98
CA HIS A 574 -4.50 32.53 13.92
C HIS A 574 -4.69 34.00 13.55
N PHE A 575 -5.71 34.64 14.12
CA PHE A 575 -6.08 36.00 13.74
C PHE A 575 -4.97 36.99 14.09
N ALA A 576 -4.38 37.60 13.07
CA ALA A 576 -3.23 38.50 13.21
C ALA A 576 -3.57 39.93 12.78
N ILE A 577 -3.28 40.87 13.69
CA ILE A 577 -3.29 42.32 13.43
C ILE A 577 -1.94 42.96 13.74
N THR A 578 -0.92 42.14 14.01
CA THR A 578 0.45 42.54 14.29
C THR A 578 1.40 41.86 13.31
N SER A 579 2.61 42.42 13.14
CA SER A 579 3.71 41.83 12.36
C SER A 579 5.05 42.09 13.04
N GLU A 580 5.41 41.20 13.94
CA GLU A 580 6.40 41.34 15.01
C GLU A 580 7.86 41.26 14.55
N TRP A 581 8.17 40.45 13.54
CA TRP A 581 9.55 40.18 13.12
C TRP A 581 10.19 41.33 12.36
N ASP A 582 11.43 41.70 12.67
CA ASP A 582 12.09 42.86 12.04
C ASP A 582 12.36 42.64 10.54
N ASN A 583 12.76 41.42 10.19
CA ASN A 583 13.16 41.07 8.82
C ASN A 583 12.05 40.41 7.99
N VAL A 584 10.89 40.12 8.59
CA VAL A 584 9.74 39.49 7.91
C VAL A 584 8.48 40.25 8.27
N LYS A 585 7.87 40.93 7.30
CA LYS A 585 6.69 41.77 7.51
C LYS A 585 5.53 41.39 6.61
N TRP A 586 4.31 41.55 7.12
CA TRP A 586 3.07 41.41 6.34
C TRP A 586 2.13 42.59 6.53
N ARG A 587 1.24 42.77 5.55
CA ARG A 587 0.26 43.85 5.48
C ARG A 587 -1.15 43.33 5.82
N PRO A 588 -2.09 44.19 6.20
CA PRO A 588 -3.49 43.81 6.28
C PRO A 588 -4.02 43.32 4.92
N LEU A 589 -5.04 42.46 4.95
CA LEU A 589 -5.79 42.07 3.75
C LEU A 589 -6.75 43.18 3.29
N THR A 590 -7.10 44.08 4.20
CA THR A 590 -7.94 45.26 3.98
C THR A 590 -7.10 46.54 3.96
N ASP A 591 -7.72 47.72 3.83
CA ASP A 591 -6.97 48.98 3.93
C ASP A 591 -6.50 49.26 5.37
N ALA A 592 -7.34 48.96 6.37
CA ALA A 592 -7.09 49.05 7.82
C ALA A 592 -6.05 50.12 8.24
N PRO A 593 -6.31 51.41 7.94
CA PRO A 593 -5.32 52.47 8.16
C PRO A 593 -4.90 52.62 9.62
N SER A 594 -5.77 52.26 10.57
CA SER A 594 -5.47 52.37 12.00
C SER A 594 -4.65 51.20 12.56
N LEU A 595 -4.40 50.15 11.77
CA LEU A 595 -3.64 48.95 12.17
C LEU A 595 -2.25 48.87 11.55
N ARG A 596 -1.92 49.78 10.62
CA ARG A 596 -0.67 49.73 9.85
C ARG A 596 0.22 50.95 10.09
N ASN A 597 1.52 50.73 10.00
CA ASN A 597 2.51 51.80 10.01
C ASN A 597 2.56 52.55 8.66
N LYS A 598 3.41 53.58 8.58
CA LYS A 598 3.60 54.42 7.39
C LYS A 598 4.03 53.65 6.13
N ASP A 599 4.64 52.47 6.28
CA ASP A 599 5.14 51.61 5.19
C ASP A 599 4.08 50.56 4.77
N GLY A 600 2.90 50.61 5.40
CA GLY A 600 1.74 49.80 5.13
C GLY A 600 1.72 48.43 5.79
N TYR A 601 2.70 48.11 6.65
CA TYR A 601 2.75 46.86 7.40
C TYR A 601 1.96 46.98 8.71
N PHE A 602 1.43 45.87 9.22
CA PHE A 602 0.89 45.87 10.58
C PHE A 602 1.94 46.36 11.58
N TYR A 603 1.48 47.02 12.65
CA TYR A 603 2.37 47.36 13.76
C TYR A 603 3.00 46.09 14.38
N PRO A 604 4.27 46.13 14.82
CA PRO A 604 4.93 44.95 15.37
C PRO A 604 4.38 44.50 16.72
N MET A 605 3.75 45.38 17.49
CA MET A 605 3.30 45.07 18.84
C MET A 605 1.81 45.38 19.01
N LEU A 606 1.13 44.61 19.85
CA LEU A 606 -0.24 44.95 20.27
C LEU A 606 -0.20 46.02 21.37
N PHE A 607 0.56 45.77 22.43
CA PHE A 607 0.71 46.67 23.59
C PHE A 607 2.01 47.49 23.52
N HIS A 608 2.04 48.61 24.25
CA HIS A 608 3.22 49.45 24.39
C HIS A 608 4.48 48.64 24.68
N ASN A 609 5.53 48.85 23.90
CA ASN A 609 6.81 48.15 24.03
C ASN A 609 7.97 49.14 23.96
N LYS A 610 8.82 49.15 25.00
CA LYS A 610 9.98 50.04 25.11
C LYS A 610 10.99 49.92 23.97
N ASN A 611 11.09 48.75 23.34
CA ASN A 611 12.01 48.50 22.23
C ASN A 611 11.44 49.02 20.90
N TYR A 612 10.12 49.27 20.86
CA TYR A 612 9.35 49.67 19.68
C TYR A 612 8.44 50.85 20.00
N PRO A 613 9.01 52.02 20.36
CA PRO A 613 8.22 53.17 20.77
C PRO A 613 7.28 53.64 19.66
N MET A 614 6.00 53.85 19.99
CA MET A 614 4.92 54.24 19.05
C MET A 614 4.63 53.22 17.94
N GLN A 615 5.18 52.01 18.05
CA GLN A 615 5.01 50.92 17.09
C GLN A 615 4.11 49.81 17.66
N ALA A 616 3.21 50.17 18.56
CA ALA A 616 2.15 49.30 19.05
C ALA A 616 0.78 49.80 18.62
N ILE A 617 -0.17 48.89 18.37
CA ILE A 617 -1.57 49.26 18.06
C ILE A 617 -2.15 50.15 19.17
N MET A 618 -1.87 49.80 20.44
CA MET A 618 -2.35 50.55 21.61
C MET A 618 -1.68 51.92 21.80
N ASP A 619 -0.57 52.21 21.11
CA ASP A 619 0.06 53.54 21.09
C ASP A 619 -0.58 54.47 20.03
N ASN A 620 -1.51 53.96 19.22
CA ASN A 620 -2.11 54.66 18.07
C ASN A 620 -3.64 54.70 18.19
N ASP A 621 -4.30 55.56 17.38
CA ASP A 621 -5.77 55.72 17.37
C ASP A 621 -6.45 54.61 16.56
N TRP A 622 -6.34 53.37 17.06
CA TRP A 622 -6.92 52.18 16.44
C TRP A 622 -8.46 52.26 16.39
N LYS A 623 -9.05 51.69 15.34
CA LYS A 623 -10.50 51.66 15.12
C LYS A 623 -11.01 50.23 15.10
N ILE A 624 -12.09 49.96 15.82
CA ILE A 624 -12.67 48.62 15.88
C ILE A 624 -13.22 48.19 14.52
N GLU A 625 -13.67 49.13 13.70
CA GLU A 625 -14.19 48.88 12.36
C GLU A 625 -13.11 48.30 11.43
N ASP A 626 -11.87 48.80 11.54
CA ASP A 626 -10.72 48.28 10.78
C ASP A 626 -10.40 46.84 11.22
N ILE A 627 -10.44 46.57 12.52
CA ILE A 627 -10.21 45.22 13.06
C ILE A 627 -11.33 44.26 12.64
N GLU A 628 -12.59 44.71 12.68
CA GLU A 628 -13.73 43.91 12.27
C GLU A 628 -13.64 43.54 10.79
N GLN A 629 -13.34 44.52 9.92
CA GLN A 629 -13.16 44.29 8.49
C GLN A 629 -12.01 43.32 8.23
N GLU A 630 -10.89 43.48 8.92
CA GLU A 630 -9.72 42.62 8.77
C GLU A 630 -10.00 41.18 9.24
N LEU A 631 -10.66 41.00 10.39
CA LEU A 631 -11.06 39.68 10.89
C LEU A 631 -11.96 38.95 9.89
N ARG A 632 -12.94 39.65 9.33
CA ARG A 632 -13.83 39.11 8.28
C ARG A 632 -13.04 38.69 7.05
N ALA A 633 -12.14 39.54 6.56
CA ALA A 633 -11.32 39.26 5.39
C ALA A 633 -10.43 38.01 5.61
N GLN A 634 -9.81 37.88 6.78
CA GLN A 634 -9.00 36.72 7.13
C GLN A 634 -9.83 35.44 7.26
N ILE A 635 -11.01 35.49 7.89
CA ILE A 635 -11.94 34.34 7.96
C ILE A 635 -12.35 33.88 6.56
N GLU A 636 -12.77 34.81 5.70
CA GLU A 636 -13.23 34.48 4.35
C GLU A 636 -12.12 33.90 3.48
N MET A 637 -10.92 34.46 3.57
CA MET A 637 -9.77 33.93 2.86
C MET A 637 -9.35 32.55 3.40
N ALA A 638 -9.34 32.35 4.71
CA ALA A 638 -9.07 31.04 5.32
C ALA A 638 -10.10 30.00 4.86
N LYS A 639 -11.41 30.29 4.95
CA LYS A 639 -12.48 29.38 4.51
C LYS A 639 -12.40 29.04 3.02
N LYS A 640 -12.00 30.00 2.18
CA LYS A 640 -11.83 29.77 0.73
C LYS A 640 -10.79 28.70 0.42
N TYR A 641 -9.66 28.71 1.12
CA TYR A 641 -8.54 27.79 0.84
C TYR A 641 -8.47 26.60 1.80
N ILE A 642 -9.15 26.68 2.95
CA ILE A 642 -9.17 25.67 4.00
C ILE A 642 -10.65 25.40 4.36
N PRO A 643 -11.37 24.60 3.55
CA PRO A 643 -12.79 24.32 3.81
C PRO A 643 -13.06 23.62 5.15
N ARG A 644 -12.01 23.05 5.78
CA ARG A 644 -12.07 22.36 7.06
C ARG A 644 -11.69 23.22 8.28
N LEU A 645 -11.59 24.54 8.11
CA LEU A 645 -11.26 25.48 9.19
C LEU A 645 -12.22 25.27 10.37
N SER A 646 -11.68 24.95 11.55
CA SER A 646 -12.50 24.52 12.69
C SER A 646 -12.74 25.61 13.73
N HIS A 647 -11.80 26.54 13.88
CA HIS A 647 -11.85 27.58 14.90
C HIS A 647 -10.96 28.79 14.56
N VAL A 648 -11.00 29.80 15.42
CA VAL A 648 -10.17 31.01 15.37
C VAL A 648 -9.50 31.23 16.72
N SER A 649 -8.18 31.38 16.70
CA SER A 649 -7.30 31.76 17.81
C SER A 649 -6.74 33.17 17.59
N GLY A 650 -6.15 33.78 18.63
CA GLY A 650 -5.68 35.16 18.58
C GLY A 650 -4.16 35.28 18.63
N HIS A 651 -3.55 35.75 17.54
CA HIS A 651 -2.12 36.05 17.53
C HIS A 651 -1.80 37.22 18.46
N MET A 652 -0.85 37.00 19.38
CA MET A 652 -0.45 37.96 20.42
C MET A 652 -1.63 38.53 21.24
N GLY A 653 -2.69 37.73 21.47
CA GLY A 653 -3.85 38.16 22.25
C GLY A 653 -4.82 39.10 21.53
N SER A 654 -4.73 39.17 20.19
CA SER A 654 -5.56 40.00 19.31
C SER A 654 -7.08 39.84 19.51
N LEU A 655 -7.54 38.72 20.09
CA LEU A 655 -8.96 38.44 20.26
C LEU A 655 -9.61 38.99 21.54
N ALA A 656 -8.85 39.52 22.51
CA ALA A 656 -9.43 39.70 23.85
C ALA A 656 -8.88 40.88 24.68
N PHE A 657 -8.20 41.84 24.05
CA PHE A 657 -7.51 42.92 24.77
C PHE A 657 -8.42 44.06 25.27
N THR A 658 -9.66 44.18 24.77
CA THR A 658 -10.69 45.09 25.33
C THR A 658 -12.05 44.39 25.46
N LYS A 659 -12.99 45.01 26.20
CA LYS A 659 -14.37 44.51 26.31
C LYS A 659 -15.10 44.54 24.95
N GLU A 660 -14.96 45.63 24.22
CA GLU A 660 -15.58 45.84 22.91
C GLU A 660 -15.09 44.80 21.88
N MET A 661 -13.80 44.48 21.91
CA MET A 661 -13.21 43.40 21.11
C MET A 661 -13.86 42.05 21.38
N LYS A 662 -14.06 41.69 22.66
CA LYS A 662 -14.72 40.42 23.03
C LYS A 662 -16.16 40.35 22.51
N GLU A 663 -16.90 41.46 22.59
CA GLU A 663 -18.28 41.53 22.09
C GLU A 663 -18.34 41.41 20.56
N MET A 664 -17.44 42.11 19.84
CA MET A 664 -17.34 42.05 18.38
C MET A 664 -16.95 40.65 17.88
N ILE A 665 -15.98 40.01 18.54
CA ILE A 665 -15.53 38.65 18.19
C ILE A 665 -16.60 37.60 18.48
N ALA A 666 -17.31 37.70 19.61
CA ALA A 666 -18.43 36.81 19.89
C ALA A 666 -19.54 36.94 18.83
N ARG A 667 -19.83 38.16 18.38
CA ARG A 667 -20.78 38.42 17.29
C ARG A 667 -20.32 37.79 15.98
N ILE A 668 -19.07 38.04 15.56
CA ILE A 668 -18.50 37.46 14.32
C ILE A 668 -18.45 35.95 14.37
N GLY A 669 -18.04 35.35 15.49
CA GLY A 669 -17.99 33.89 15.65
C GLY A 669 -19.36 33.27 15.43
N LYS A 670 -20.42 33.88 15.98
CA LYS A 670 -21.81 33.45 15.76
C LYS A 670 -22.22 33.61 14.29
N GLU A 671 -21.86 34.73 13.66
CA GLU A 671 -22.21 35.01 12.26
C GLU A 671 -21.60 33.99 11.29
N TYR A 672 -20.30 33.69 11.44
CA TYR A 672 -19.60 32.72 10.60
C TYR A 672 -19.78 31.26 11.04
N GLY A 673 -20.47 31.02 12.16
CA GLY A 673 -20.64 29.70 12.74
C GLY A 673 -19.32 29.05 13.16
N ILE A 674 -18.35 29.84 13.62
CA ILE A 674 -16.99 29.38 13.97
C ILE A 674 -16.66 29.70 15.44
N GLN A 675 -15.94 28.78 16.09
CA GLN A 675 -15.58 28.93 17.51
C GLN A 675 -14.36 29.84 17.68
N MET A 676 -14.41 30.69 18.71
CA MET A 676 -13.35 31.66 19.06
C MET A 676 -12.66 31.19 20.34
N VAL A 677 -11.52 30.50 20.24
CA VAL A 677 -11.00 29.63 21.32
C VAL A 677 -10.17 30.33 22.39
N ASP A 678 -9.82 31.61 22.19
CA ASP A 678 -9.06 32.43 23.15
C ASP A 678 -9.85 33.64 23.71
N ALA A 679 -11.11 33.84 23.28
CA ALA A 679 -11.91 35.03 23.57
C ALA A 679 -12.98 34.85 24.69
N GLY A 680 -13.14 33.66 25.26
CA GLY A 680 -14.22 33.35 26.21
C GLY A 680 -14.18 31.94 26.81
N SER A 681 -15.24 31.57 27.56
CA SER A 681 -15.34 30.35 28.37
C SER A 681 -15.46 29.07 27.53
N THR A 682 -14.34 28.59 26.99
CA THR A 682 -14.24 27.19 26.57
C THR A 682 -14.05 26.33 27.83
N HIS A 683 -14.50 25.08 27.81
CA HIS A 683 -14.16 24.11 28.87
C HIS A 683 -12.69 23.62 28.76
N ILE A 684 -11.85 24.34 28.02
CA ILE A 684 -10.47 24.02 27.70
C ILE A 684 -9.56 24.89 28.58
N GLN A 685 -8.66 24.24 29.32
CA GLN A 685 -7.76 24.91 30.27
C GLN A 685 -6.36 25.05 29.67
N ASN A 686 -5.76 26.24 29.77
CA ASN A 686 -4.36 26.41 29.41
C ASN A 686 -3.46 25.64 30.37
N THR A 687 -2.47 24.93 29.83
CA THR A 687 -1.39 24.28 30.59
C THR A 687 -0.03 24.65 30.02
N GLY A 688 1.02 24.57 30.85
CA GLY A 688 2.36 24.96 30.46
C GLY A 688 3.43 24.59 31.49
N TYR A 689 4.68 24.79 31.12
CA TYR A 689 5.86 24.65 31.97
C TYR A 689 6.88 25.74 31.64
N GLU A 690 7.89 25.91 32.50
CA GLU A 690 8.93 26.92 32.30
C GLU A 690 10.01 26.43 31.33
N PHE A 691 10.29 27.21 30.29
CA PHE A 691 11.24 26.87 29.22
C PHE A 691 12.40 27.86 29.08
N ARG A 692 12.39 28.98 29.82
CA ARG A 692 13.45 30.01 29.77
C ARG A 692 14.72 29.52 30.46
N ASN A 693 15.88 29.75 29.83
CA ASN A 693 17.19 29.35 30.33
C ASN A 693 17.33 27.83 30.61
N LYS A 694 16.61 27.01 29.82
CA LYS A 694 16.61 25.55 29.94
C LYS A 694 17.21 24.90 28.70
N THR A 695 17.97 23.83 28.91
CA THR A 695 18.42 22.94 27.83
C THR A 695 17.24 22.19 27.20
N THR A 696 17.43 21.66 25.99
CA THR A 696 16.39 20.87 25.29
C THR A 696 15.91 19.67 26.12
N GLU A 697 16.82 18.99 26.82
CA GLU A 697 16.48 17.85 27.68
C GLU A 697 15.67 18.30 28.91
N GLU A 698 16.06 19.38 29.58
CA GLU A 698 15.25 19.92 30.68
C GLU A 698 13.86 20.39 30.22
N ARG A 699 13.73 20.86 28.97
CA ARG A 699 12.43 21.19 28.38
C ARG A 699 11.58 19.94 28.16
N ILE A 700 12.17 18.84 27.67
CA ILE A 700 11.50 17.53 27.56
C ILE A 700 11.01 17.07 28.93
N GLU A 701 11.86 17.11 29.95
CA GLU A 701 11.48 16.73 31.32
C GLU A 701 10.39 17.66 31.89
N GLY A 702 10.48 18.97 31.63
CA GLY A 702 9.49 19.96 32.03
C GLY A 702 8.12 19.68 31.43
N PHE A 703 8.06 19.36 30.14
CA PHE A 703 6.83 18.94 29.47
C PHE A 703 6.27 17.67 30.11
N ILE A 704 7.10 16.64 30.31
CA ILE A 704 6.67 15.37 30.92
C ILE A 704 6.11 15.58 32.33
N LYS A 705 6.73 16.44 33.15
CA LYS A 705 6.23 16.81 34.49
C LYS A 705 4.93 17.61 34.44
N MET A 706 4.72 18.42 33.40
CA MET A 706 3.45 19.14 33.20
C MET A 706 2.28 18.17 32.96
N LEU A 707 2.53 17.05 32.28
CA LEU A 707 1.52 16.02 32.04
C LEU A 707 0.98 15.39 33.35
N ASP A 708 1.75 15.39 34.45
CA ASP A 708 1.31 14.89 35.76
C ASP A 708 0.20 15.72 36.40
N LYS A 709 -0.02 16.94 35.90
CA LYS A 709 -1.03 17.88 36.42
C LYS A 709 -2.39 17.73 35.73
N LEU A 710 -2.49 16.91 34.68
CA LEU A 710 -3.72 16.78 33.90
C LEU A 710 -4.71 15.85 34.60
N GLU A 711 -5.91 16.35 34.87
CA GLU A 711 -6.94 15.58 35.57
C GLU A 711 -7.91 14.90 34.60
N THR A 712 -8.46 13.76 35.02
CA THR A 712 -9.50 13.04 34.26
C THR A 712 -10.75 13.91 34.08
N GLY A 713 -11.43 13.72 32.95
CA GLY A 713 -12.64 14.46 32.57
C GLY A 713 -12.39 15.90 32.11
N LYS A 714 -11.17 16.43 32.26
CA LYS A 714 -10.80 17.79 31.82
C LYS A 714 -10.12 17.79 30.46
N THR A 715 -10.26 18.92 29.75
CA THR A 715 -9.56 19.19 28.49
C THR A 715 -8.60 20.34 28.69
N TYR A 716 -7.37 20.16 28.22
CA TYR A 716 -6.30 21.15 28.30
C TYR A 716 -5.79 21.50 26.92
N VAL A 717 -5.20 22.68 26.78
CA VAL A 717 -4.42 23.08 25.62
C VAL A 717 -3.01 23.50 26.05
N PHE A 718 -2.02 22.98 25.33
CA PHE A 718 -0.63 23.40 25.39
C PHE A 718 -0.29 24.07 24.05
N VAL A 719 0.16 25.31 24.10
CA VAL A 719 0.42 26.16 22.93
C VAL A 719 1.92 26.45 22.85
N GLU A 720 2.52 26.21 21.70
CA GLU A 720 3.92 26.56 21.43
C GLU A 720 4.16 26.84 19.93
N HIS A 721 5.38 27.27 19.60
CA HIS A 721 5.75 27.75 18.26
C HIS A 721 6.90 26.92 17.65
N PRO A 722 6.60 25.78 16.98
CA PRO A 722 7.61 24.96 16.31
C PRO A 722 8.38 25.74 15.22
N GLY A 723 9.65 25.39 15.07
CA GLY A 723 10.52 25.91 14.00
C GLY A 723 11.70 24.97 13.73
N LEU A 724 12.32 25.09 12.56
CA LEU A 724 13.55 24.38 12.23
C LEU A 724 14.73 25.33 12.29
N ASP A 725 15.78 24.94 13.00
CA ASP A 725 17.00 25.74 13.10
C ASP A 725 17.80 25.65 11.79
N ASN A 726 17.51 26.57 10.87
CA ASN A 726 18.16 26.70 9.58
C ASN A 726 18.42 28.18 9.23
N GLU A 727 19.00 28.42 8.06
CA GLU A 727 19.39 29.78 7.63
C GLU A 727 18.22 30.77 7.57
N GLU A 728 17.03 30.33 7.12
CA GLU A 728 15.85 31.19 7.07
C GLU A 728 15.44 31.62 8.48
N LEU A 729 15.28 30.67 9.41
CA LEU A 729 14.77 31.00 10.74
C LEU A 729 15.80 31.78 11.58
N ARG A 730 17.10 31.57 11.35
CA ARG A 730 18.17 32.38 11.97
C ARG A 730 18.18 33.84 11.52
N ALA A 731 17.58 34.14 10.38
CA ALA A 731 17.43 35.52 9.89
C ALA A 731 16.19 36.23 10.46
N ILE A 732 15.31 35.50 11.16
CA ILE A 732 14.09 36.04 11.77
C ILE A 732 14.36 36.33 13.24
N SER A 733 14.18 37.59 13.63
CA SER A 733 14.31 38.04 15.02
C SER A 733 13.59 39.36 15.22
N HIS A 734 13.46 39.76 16.47
CA HIS A 734 13.11 41.12 16.85
C HIS A 734 13.88 41.49 18.13
N ILE A 735 14.07 42.76 18.43
CA ILE A 735 14.73 43.20 19.67
C ILE A 735 14.07 42.56 20.91
N GLY A 736 14.86 41.82 21.69
CA GLY A 736 14.41 41.06 22.86
C GLY A 736 14.01 39.61 22.57
N TYR A 737 14.09 39.16 21.33
CA TYR A 737 13.97 37.76 20.93
C TYR A 737 14.88 37.45 19.72
N GLU A 738 16.17 37.33 19.99
CA GLU A 738 17.21 37.14 18.97
C GLU A 738 17.41 35.66 18.59
N ASP A 739 17.30 34.74 19.56
CA ASP A 739 17.61 33.30 19.38
C ASP A 739 16.39 32.46 18.90
N VAL A 740 15.56 33.03 18.01
CA VAL A 740 14.30 32.42 17.53
C VAL A 740 14.51 31.01 17.00
N ALA A 741 15.52 30.82 16.13
CA ALA A 741 15.76 29.54 15.46
C ALA A 741 16.02 28.40 16.44
N LYS A 742 16.92 28.63 17.40
CA LYS A 742 17.25 27.64 18.42
C LYS A 742 16.05 27.36 19.32
N GLU A 743 15.37 28.40 19.81
CA GLU A 743 14.26 28.22 20.74
C GLU A 743 13.07 27.49 20.12
N ARG A 744 12.72 27.81 18.86
CA ARG A 744 11.65 27.13 18.13
C ARG A 744 12.05 25.71 17.68
N GLN A 745 13.33 25.46 17.40
CA GLN A 745 13.85 24.09 17.18
C GLN A 745 13.75 23.22 18.43
N ASP A 746 13.98 23.78 19.61
CA ASP A 746 13.80 23.06 20.87
C ASP A 746 12.33 22.64 21.05
N VAL A 747 11.36 23.47 20.64
CA VAL A 747 9.92 23.10 20.62
C VAL A 747 9.66 21.92 19.70
N THR A 748 10.12 21.99 18.44
CA THR A 748 9.97 20.89 17.47
C THR A 748 10.57 19.58 18.01
N THR A 749 11.69 19.69 18.73
CA THR A 749 12.36 18.55 19.37
C THR A 749 11.53 17.97 20.51
N VAL A 750 10.92 18.81 21.37
CA VAL A 750 9.99 18.36 22.42
C VAL A 750 8.79 17.65 21.80
N PHE A 751 8.16 18.24 20.78
CA PHE A 751 6.96 17.68 20.14
C PHE A 751 7.22 16.34 19.45
N THR A 752 8.42 16.13 18.89
CA THR A 752 8.77 14.91 18.17
C THR A 752 9.51 13.86 19.01
N SER A 753 9.85 14.18 20.27
CA SER A 753 10.61 13.31 21.17
C SER A 753 9.89 11.97 21.46
N GLU A 754 10.62 10.86 21.34
CA GLU A 754 10.13 9.54 21.77
C GLU A 754 9.80 9.52 23.27
N LYS A 755 10.60 10.20 24.12
CA LYS A 755 10.36 10.28 25.57
C LYS A 755 9.02 10.94 25.88
N VAL A 756 8.70 12.02 25.15
CA VAL A 756 7.43 12.74 25.32
C VAL A 756 6.25 11.88 24.86
N LYS A 757 6.35 11.27 23.66
CA LYS A 757 5.32 10.37 23.15
C LYS A 757 5.06 9.19 24.08
N GLU A 758 6.12 8.56 24.59
CA GLU A 758 6.03 7.49 25.59
C GLU A 758 5.31 7.97 26.85
N ALA A 759 5.69 9.13 27.39
CA ALA A 759 5.08 9.68 28.59
C ALA A 759 3.58 9.97 28.43
N VAL A 760 3.16 10.52 27.28
CA VAL A 760 1.75 10.73 26.95
C VAL A 760 0.98 9.40 27.00
N ILE A 761 1.53 8.34 26.40
CA ILE A 761 0.89 7.02 26.37
C ILE A 761 0.84 6.39 27.76
N ARG A 762 1.94 6.38 28.51
CA ARG A 762 2.02 5.78 29.85
C ARG A 762 1.12 6.47 30.87
N LYS A 763 0.89 7.77 30.73
CA LYS A 763 -0.03 8.54 31.57
C LYS A 763 -1.49 8.43 31.09
N GLY A 764 -1.75 7.69 30.00
CA GLY A 764 -3.10 7.48 29.46
C GLY A 764 -3.76 8.75 28.93
N ILE A 765 -2.98 9.72 28.45
CA ILE A 765 -3.48 11.00 27.96
C ILE A 765 -4.03 10.84 26.55
N ASN A 766 -5.21 11.42 26.31
CA ASN A 766 -5.83 11.45 24.99
C ASN A 766 -5.45 12.75 24.29
N LEU A 767 -4.56 12.65 23.30
CA LEU A 767 -4.32 13.75 22.37
C LEU A 767 -5.58 13.95 21.51
N VAL A 768 -6.09 15.18 21.47
CA VAL A 768 -7.29 15.56 20.71
C VAL A 768 -7.07 16.89 20.01
N SER A 769 -7.72 17.06 18.86
CA SER A 769 -7.81 18.33 18.15
C SER A 769 -8.85 19.29 18.77
N TYR A 770 -8.84 20.57 18.37
CA TYR A 770 -9.94 21.48 18.74
C TYR A 770 -11.25 21.02 18.14
N LYS A 771 -11.24 20.55 16.89
CA LYS A 771 -12.43 19.98 16.24
C LYS A 771 -13.09 18.90 17.12
N GLU A 772 -12.31 17.97 17.65
CA GLU A 772 -12.79 16.89 18.52
C GLU A 772 -13.21 17.40 19.90
N ALA A 773 -12.44 18.30 20.50
CA ALA A 773 -12.74 18.85 21.83
C ALA A 773 -14.01 19.71 21.84
N LEU A 774 -14.25 20.46 20.77
CA LEU A 774 -15.39 21.37 20.60
C LEU A 774 -16.63 20.67 19.99
N GLY A 775 -16.48 19.42 19.52
CA GLY A 775 -17.58 18.69 18.88
C GLY A 775 -18.03 19.27 17.54
N VAL A 776 -17.13 19.94 16.82
CA VAL A 776 -17.41 20.52 15.49
C VAL A 776 -17.50 19.36 14.49
N LYS A 777 -18.62 19.26 13.77
CA LYS A 777 -18.86 18.18 12.80
C LYS A 777 -18.05 18.38 11.52
#